data_AF-A0A2R6CRL7-F1
#
_entry.id   AF-A0A2R6CRL7-F1
#
_cell.length_a   1.000
_cell.length_b   1.000
_cell.length_c   1.000
_cell.angle_alpha   90.00
_cell.angle_beta   90.00
_cell.angle_gamma   90.00
#
_symmetry.space_group_name_H-M   'P 1'
#
loop_
_entity.id
_entity.type
_entity.pdbx_description
1 polymer ?
#
loop_
_entity_poly.entity_id
_entity_poly.type
_entity_poly.pdbx_seq_one_letter_code
_entity_poly.pdbx_strand_id
1 'polypeptide(L)'
;MPAGIDIRERTILVATPAGTARYRNAIRRLEDAETGDGATLTVSLDGGSYAIDVAGDDGADDQGYLFGGAATGDPADLRRAAVEAMVAESSGGASELEGPLGYVDCDGEVYTELSDALVDRVAVERVDPGMAVCYDAFGSSPTGLGVVISEGVAYATLAVEGVPFATARCTYEGRWYDVTDAADLGEQSVRSEWARIQYETLLAALAAELARRTPTLDQPVGIALGGEATPEAVGSLDVSFVDKALDVDVGPVAVPDAPEEAPARGALAAVQDGDVSTRPVPAFAATDGYAPNLADVDATADAIAESLDGSGEGARPATAGHQPEEAGPGASRGGARIDTAEGASSSASHALRVAAALDRLVDRIDATERLDDLRNEVDAAIAEVEARLDERKQDSAETVVDLETSVAELERELGELADDVGEIRAVLAGLEDGDVDAPDVSGAVESMAVDALQADIDAVESDLSSRIEGLWEEVDDLNDDVVDVSARVGELPDIEGAVESTRESVRELSDETADLRTSLGELQETVESLESETATRGDIQSVAADLDGVADDLETLRRQFEGVDRVDPKQVEGLQQDLDALRDTVLNHAQRLEGVEGTTSDLDDRLERAYRNTAKAEALSSLQAEVNRVEDRAVTAEEAATGAEKTVTDVEGTVSSLREDVDQLRSMTDSLAENTPTRSTVDESLDDIERRLEALEHGQQQSGEQPAPVGGVASKFMLQLLAVGLASVGGLASVLAIELDLVPLAVGFLVLVIGPAGWLWLSLADV
;
A
#
# COMPACT_ATOMS: atom_id res chain seq x y z
N MET A 1 -1.75 16.64 29.77
CA MET A 1 -0.84 15.53 30.11
C MET A 1 -0.61 14.65 28.89
N PRO A 2 0.49 13.87 28.79
CA PRO A 2 0.61 12.84 27.75
C PRO A 2 -0.41 11.73 27.96
N ALA A 3 -0.82 11.09 26.88
CA ALA A 3 -1.77 9.98 26.84
C ALA A 3 -1.32 8.94 25.80
N GLY A 4 -1.76 7.69 25.94
CA GLY A 4 -1.62 6.64 24.94
C GLY A 4 -3.00 6.18 24.47
N ILE A 5 -3.15 5.88 23.18
CA ILE A 5 -4.43 5.44 22.61
C ILE A 5 -4.24 4.33 21.58
N ASP A 6 -5.00 3.25 21.74
CA ASP A 6 -5.15 2.17 20.76
C ASP A 6 -6.58 2.22 20.20
N ILE A 7 -6.71 2.22 18.88
CA ILE A 7 -7.99 2.31 18.16
C ILE A 7 -8.08 1.09 17.25
N ARG A 8 -9.00 0.19 17.59
CA ARG A 8 -9.34 -1.04 16.86
C ARG A 8 -10.73 -0.88 16.24
N GLU A 9 -11.15 -1.82 15.39
CA GLU A 9 -12.46 -1.75 14.72
C GLU A 9 -13.61 -1.53 15.71
N ARG A 10 -13.65 -2.30 16.82
CA ARG A 10 -14.75 -2.26 17.80
C ARG A 10 -14.42 -1.55 19.11
N THR A 11 -13.14 -1.43 19.47
CA THR A 11 -12.67 -0.99 20.79
C THR A 11 -11.71 0.19 20.68
N ILE A 12 -11.84 1.17 21.57
CA ILE A 12 -10.83 2.22 21.81
C ILE A 12 -10.33 2.06 23.25
N LEU A 13 -9.01 2.02 23.44
CA LEU A 13 -8.36 1.99 24.75
C LEU A 13 -7.56 3.27 24.93
N VAL A 14 -7.77 3.96 26.06
CA VAL A 14 -7.08 5.22 26.38
C VAL A 14 -6.34 5.06 27.70
N ALA A 15 -5.02 5.05 27.64
CA ALA A 15 -4.13 4.99 28.79
C ALA A 15 -3.67 6.40 29.22
N THR A 16 -3.74 6.69 30.51
CA THR A 16 -3.21 7.91 31.12
C THR A 16 -2.41 7.59 32.38
N PRO A 17 -1.65 8.54 32.96
CA PRO A 17 -0.98 8.35 34.24
C PRO A 17 -1.90 8.07 35.44
N ALA A 18 -3.23 8.14 35.28
CA ALA A 18 -4.22 7.78 36.30
C ALA A 18 -4.79 6.35 36.14
N GLY A 19 -4.63 5.74 34.95
CA GLY A 19 -5.19 4.44 34.59
C GLY A 19 -5.57 4.37 33.11
N THR A 20 -6.00 3.18 32.68
CA THR A 20 -6.57 2.91 31.36
C THR A 20 -8.10 2.95 31.43
N ALA A 21 -8.75 3.36 30.34
CA ALA A 21 -10.20 3.25 30.13
C ALA A 21 -10.50 2.60 28.78
N ARG A 22 -11.64 1.88 28.71
CA ARG A 22 -12.07 1.12 27.54
C ARG A 22 -13.43 1.61 27.04
N TYR A 23 -13.47 1.97 25.76
CA TYR A 23 -14.64 2.48 25.04
C TYR A 23 -14.92 1.62 23.80
N ARG A 24 -16.12 1.73 23.24
CA ARG A 24 -16.40 1.22 21.90
C ARG A 24 -16.02 2.27 20.84
N ASN A 25 -15.57 1.82 19.68
CA ASN A 25 -15.38 2.66 18.49
C ASN A 25 -16.72 2.99 17.79
N ALA A 26 -17.85 2.85 18.49
CA ALA A 26 -19.19 3.06 17.96
C ALA A 26 -19.77 4.39 18.45
N ILE A 27 -20.48 5.09 17.57
CA ILE A 27 -21.07 6.40 17.85
C ILE A 27 -22.53 6.46 17.40
N ARG A 28 -23.39 6.91 18.32
CA ARG A 28 -24.84 7.08 18.12
C ARG A 28 -25.21 8.54 18.39
N ARG A 29 -25.99 9.17 17.51
CA ARG A 29 -26.52 10.52 17.77
C ARG A 29 -27.71 10.40 18.74
N LEU A 30 -27.72 11.22 19.79
CA LEU A 30 -28.84 11.31 20.72
C LEU A 30 -29.92 12.25 20.17
N GLU A 31 -31.19 11.86 20.28
CA GLU A 31 -32.31 12.79 20.07
C GLU A 31 -32.51 13.68 21.30
N ASP A 32 -33.09 14.88 21.14
CA ASP A 32 -33.21 15.94 22.17
C ASP A 32 -33.95 15.56 23.47
N ALA A 33 -34.46 14.33 23.59
CA ALA A 33 -35.13 13.78 24.77
C ALA A 33 -34.37 12.63 25.45
N GLU A 34 -33.35 12.04 24.82
CA GLU A 34 -32.51 11.02 25.44
C GLU A 34 -31.46 11.68 26.33
N THR A 35 -31.72 11.69 27.64
CA THR A 35 -30.65 11.83 28.62
C THR A 35 -29.89 10.52 28.64
N GLY A 36 -28.62 10.53 28.22
CA GLY A 36 -27.79 9.32 28.18
C GLY A 36 -27.78 8.59 29.52
N ASP A 37 -27.89 7.27 29.48
CA ASP A 37 -27.81 6.46 30.71
C ASP A 37 -26.38 6.50 31.26
N GLY A 38 -26.23 6.23 32.57
CA GLY A 38 -25.08 6.64 33.37
C GLY A 38 -23.73 5.98 33.04
N ALA A 39 -23.64 5.20 31.96
CA ALA A 39 -22.45 4.50 31.48
C ALA A 39 -21.96 4.97 30.10
N THR A 40 -22.65 5.90 29.44
CA THR A 40 -22.35 6.29 28.04
C THR A 40 -21.70 7.68 27.97
N LEU A 41 -20.47 7.75 27.45
CA LEU A 41 -19.73 9.01 27.30
C LEU A 41 -20.44 9.92 26.29
N THR A 42 -20.88 11.09 26.74
CA THR A 42 -21.71 12.00 25.93
C THR A 42 -20.93 13.24 25.50
N VAL A 43 -20.85 13.46 24.19
CA VAL A 43 -20.15 14.58 23.54
C VAL A 43 -21.18 15.52 22.91
N SER A 44 -21.21 16.80 23.31
CA SER A 44 -22.12 17.80 22.74
C SER A 44 -21.39 18.77 21.80
N LEU A 45 -21.90 18.89 20.58
CA LEU A 45 -21.47 19.86 19.56
C LEU A 45 -22.62 20.81 19.21
N ASP A 46 -22.33 21.89 18.45
CA ASP A 46 -23.34 22.77 17.86
C ASP A 46 -24.33 22.03 16.92
N GLY A 47 -23.95 20.83 16.44
CA GLY A 47 -24.80 19.92 15.66
C GLY A 47 -25.71 18.99 16.47
N GLY A 48 -25.57 18.93 17.80
CA GLY A 48 -26.30 18.03 18.69
C GLY A 48 -25.39 17.21 19.62
N SER A 49 -25.99 16.33 20.43
CA SER A 49 -25.25 15.43 21.32
C SER A 49 -25.08 14.04 20.70
N TYR A 50 -23.95 13.41 21.01
CA TYR A 50 -23.55 12.09 20.55
C TYR A 50 -23.13 11.24 21.74
N ALA A 51 -23.51 9.98 21.70
CA ALA A 51 -23.15 8.93 22.63
C ALA A 51 -22.01 8.08 22.06
N ILE A 52 -20.97 7.88 22.86
CA ILE A 52 -19.90 6.91 22.65
C ILE A 52 -20.01 5.92 23.81
N ASP A 53 -20.25 4.66 23.49
CA ASP A 53 -20.68 3.70 24.50
C ASP A 53 -19.49 3.01 25.19
N VAL A 54 -19.59 2.81 26.51
CA VAL A 54 -18.64 1.95 27.24
C VAL A 54 -18.99 0.49 26.93
N ALA A 55 -17.99 -0.36 26.75
CA ALA A 55 -18.21 -1.71 26.23
C ALA A 55 -19.00 -2.60 27.23
N GLY A 56 -20.32 -2.78 27.00
CA GLY A 56 -21.16 -3.58 27.92
C GLY A 56 -22.57 -4.02 27.49
N ASP A 57 -23.18 -3.51 26.42
CA ASP A 57 -24.55 -3.92 26.00
C ASP A 57 -24.70 -4.02 24.47
N ASP A 58 -25.05 -5.17 23.92
CA ASP A 58 -24.95 -5.46 22.46
C ASP A 58 -26.14 -4.95 21.64
N GLY A 59 -26.52 -3.70 21.87
CA GLY A 59 -27.71 -3.05 21.33
C GLY A 59 -27.53 -2.31 19.98
N ALA A 60 -28.15 -2.88 18.94
CA ALA A 60 -28.57 -2.26 17.67
C ALA A 60 -27.51 -1.96 16.58
N ASP A 61 -27.84 -2.40 15.36
CA ASP A 61 -27.04 -2.30 14.13
C ASP A 61 -26.97 -0.88 13.49
N ASP A 62 -27.71 0.11 14.02
CA ASP A 62 -27.82 1.47 13.44
C ASP A 62 -26.66 2.42 13.85
N GLN A 63 -25.55 1.89 14.38
CA GLN A 63 -24.42 2.69 14.87
C GLN A 63 -23.34 2.91 13.80
N GLY A 64 -22.76 4.12 13.75
CA GLY A 64 -21.60 4.41 12.92
C GLY A 64 -20.29 4.17 13.67
N TYR A 65 -19.19 3.95 12.96
CA TYR A 65 -17.86 3.95 13.57
C TYR A 65 -17.35 5.39 13.77
N LEU A 66 -16.62 5.63 14.87
CA LEU A 66 -15.99 6.92 15.17
C LEU A 66 -14.69 7.12 14.37
N PHE A 67 -13.91 6.04 14.22
CA PHE A 67 -12.70 5.96 13.41
C PHE A 67 -12.74 4.72 12.49
N GLY A 68 -12.07 4.77 11.34
CA GLY A 68 -11.90 3.62 10.44
C GLY A 68 -13.17 3.22 9.67
N GLY A 69 -14.10 4.15 9.50
CA GLY A 69 -15.37 3.88 8.81
C GLY A 69 -16.05 5.14 8.28
N ALA A 70 -17.12 4.95 7.51
CA ALA A 70 -17.87 6.02 6.85
C ALA A 70 -18.75 6.82 7.84
N ALA A 71 -18.11 7.62 8.70
CA ALA A 71 -18.75 8.42 9.74
C ALA A 71 -19.82 9.39 9.19
N THR A 72 -20.97 9.46 9.87
CA THR A 72 -22.18 10.18 9.41
C THR A 72 -22.27 11.61 9.97
N GLY A 73 -21.38 12.50 9.53
CA GLY A 73 -21.42 13.91 9.94
C GLY A 73 -20.28 14.76 9.38
N ASP A 74 -19.92 15.81 10.13
CA ASP A 74 -18.65 16.51 10.00
C ASP A 74 -17.69 15.88 11.04
N PRO A 75 -16.76 14.98 10.63
CA PRO A 75 -16.24 13.97 11.54
C PRO A 75 -15.03 14.44 12.36
N ALA A 76 -14.30 15.46 11.90
CA ALA A 76 -13.08 15.93 12.56
C ALA A 76 -13.38 16.58 13.93
N ASP A 77 -14.38 17.47 13.99
CA ASP A 77 -14.81 18.12 15.22
C ASP A 77 -15.38 17.14 16.25
N LEU A 78 -16.04 16.08 15.77
CA LEU A 78 -16.61 15.02 16.60
C LEU A 78 -15.54 14.07 17.14
N ARG A 79 -14.60 13.62 16.30
CA ARG A 79 -13.43 12.83 16.73
C ARG A 79 -12.56 13.59 17.72
N ARG A 80 -12.33 14.88 17.49
CA ARG A 80 -11.58 15.76 18.41
C ARG A 80 -12.25 15.81 19.78
N ALA A 81 -13.53 16.18 19.83
CA ALA A 81 -14.26 16.30 21.09
C ALA A 81 -14.43 14.94 21.80
N ALA A 82 -14.50 13.84 21.05
CA ALA A 82 -14.50 12.48 21.57
C ALA A 82 -13.17 12.12 22.27
N VAL A 83 -12.02 12.37 21.63
CA VAL A 83 -10.70 12.09 22.23
C VAL A 83 -10.42 13.02 23.41
N GLU A 84 -10.78 14.30 23.31
CA GLU A 84 -10.74 15.24 24.44
C GLU A 84 -11.58 14.72 25.64
N ALA A 85 -12.77 14.18 25.39
CA ALA A 85 -13.65 13.62 26.42
C ALA A 85 -13.14 12.30 27.03
N MET A 86 -12.72 11.33 26.20
CA MET A 86 -12.18 10.04 26.66
C MET A 86 -10.91 10.21 27.51
N VAL A 87 -10.02 11.14 27.13
CA VAL A 87 -8.81 11.44 27.93
C VAL A 87 -9.14 12.25 29.18
N ALA A 88 -10.14 13.15 29.15
CA ALA A 88 -10.59 13.87 30.34
C ALA A 88 -11.23 12.93 31.38
N GLU A 89 -11.98 11.92 30.95
CA GLU A 89 -12.58 10.93 31.84
C GLU A 89 -11.53 9.96 32.43
N SER A 90 -10.70 9.33 31.59
CA SER A 90 -9.69 8.37 32.04
C SER A 90 -8.60 9.00 32.94
N SER A 91 -8.38 10.31 32.84
CA SER A 91 -7.52 11.09 33.75
C SER A 91 -8.19 11.58 35.04
N GLY A 92 -9.44 11.21 35.30
CA GLY A 92 -10.17 11.58 36.52
C GLY A 92 -10.76 13.01 36.51
N GLY A 93 -11.03 13.55 35.33
CA GLY A 93 -11.66 14.86 35.11
C GLY A 93 -10.71 15.99 34.70
N ALA A 94 -9.45 15.70 34.34
CA ALA A 94 -8.49 16.71 33.90
C ALA A 94 -8.77 17.12 32.45
N SER A 95 -9.45 18.27 32.27
CA SER A 95 -10.18 18.61 31.03
C SER A 95 -9.35 19.02 29.81
N GLU A 96 -8.01 19.01 29.87
CA GLU A 96 -7.15 19.47 28.77
C GLU A 96 -5.98 18.51 28.44
N LEU A 97 -5.90 18.13 27.17
CA LEU A 97 -4.89 17.22 26.61
C LEU A 97 -3.58 18.00 26.34
N GLU A 98 -2.91 18.48 27.40
CA GLU A 98 -1.74 19.37 27.27
C GLU A 98 -0.42 18.72 26.80
N GLY A 99 -0.40 17.43 26.44
CA GLY A 99 0.84 16.69 26.10
C GLY A 99 0.67 15.77 24.89
N PRO A 100 1.77 15.30 24.29
CA PRO A 100 1.74 14.41 23.12
C PRO A 100 0.89 13.15 23.36
N LEU A 101 0.27 12.68 22.28
CA LEU A 101 -0.63 11.52 22.26
C LEU A 101 0.02 10.38 21.47
N GLY A 102 0.41 9.30 22.16
CA GLY A 102 0.94 8.10 21.51
C GLY A 102 -0.18 7.29 20.88
N TYR A 103 -0.18 7.14 19.56
CA TYR A 103 -1.16 6.33 18.83
C TYR A 103 -0.56 4.98 18.40
N VAL A 104 -1.22 3.89 18.76
CA VAL A 104 -0.86 2.53 18.32
C VAL A 104 -1.21 2.33 16.84
N ASP A 105 -0.20 2.15 15.99
CA ASP A 105 -0.33 2.21 14.54
C ASP A 105 -0.92 0.94 13.88
N CYS A 106 -2.17 0.63 14.22
CA CYS A 106 -2.92 -0.50 13.66
C CYS A 106 -3.48 -0.20 12.26
N ASP A 107 -3.83 1.06 11.96
CA ASP A 107 -4.36 1.48 10.65
C ASP A 107 -3.92 2.91 10.27
N GLY A 108 -3.43 3.08 9.05
CA GLY A 108 -3.00 4.36 8.50
C GLY A 108 -4.14 5.33 8.14
N GLU A 109 -5.34 4.82 7.86
CA GLU A 109 -6.53 5.67 7.69
C GLU A 109 -6.93 6.25 9.05
N VAL A 110 -7.02 5.42 10.10
CA VAL A 110 -7.30 5.85 11.48
C VAL A 110 -6.26 6.86 11.99
N TYR A 111 -4.96 6.64 11.74
CA TYR A 111 -3.93 7.63 12.06
C TYR A 111 -4.20 8.99 11.40
N THR A 112 -4.62 8.99 10.14
CA THR A 112 -4.93 10.22 9.40
C THR A 112 -6.15 10.91 10.00
N GLU A 113 -7.22 10.16 10.29
CA GLU A 113 -8.45 10.67 10.92
C GLU A 113 -8.21 11.25 12.32
N LEU A 114 -7.32 10.65 13.10
CA LEU A 114 -6.91 11.13 14.43
C LEU A 114 -6.00 12.36 14.35
N SER A 115 -5.08 12.38 13.39
CA SER A 115 -4.16 13.51 13.15
C SER A 115 -4.91 14.76 12.69
N ASP A 116 -5.81 14.63 11.71
CA ASP A 116 -6.64 15.73 11.21
C ASP A 116 -7.57 16.29 12.30
N ALA A 117 -8.05 15.44 13.22
CA ALA A 117 -8.85 15.87 14.36
C ALA A 117 -8.05 16.65 15.43
N LEU A 118 -6.74 16.42 15.55
CA LEU A 118 -5.92 16.96 16.66
C LEU A 118 -4.85 17.98 16.23
N VAL A 119 -4.71 18.26 14.93
CA VAL A 119 -3.62 19.02 14.30
C VAL A 119 -3.29 20.38 14.95
N ASP A 120 -4.30 21.13 15.42
CA ASP A 120 -4.15 22.45 16.05
C ASP A 120 -3.94 22.40 17.58
N ARG A 121 -3.87 21.21 18.18
CA ARG A 121 -3.80 21.01 19.64
C ARG A 121 -2.57 20.24 20.10
N VAL A 122 -2.33 19.06 19.54
CA VAL A 122 -1.42 18.06 20.12
C VAL A 122 -0.67 17.31 19.03
N ALA A 123 0.61 17.04 19.27
CA ALA A 123 1.39 16.11 18.45
C ALA A 123 0.92 14.67 18.69
N VAL A 124 0.41 14.03 17.64
CA VAL A 124 0.13 12.59 17.62
C VAL A 124 1.40 11.87 17.19
N GLU A 125 1.95 11.04 18.06
CA GLU A 125 3.18 10.27 17.81
C GLU A 125 2.81 8.81 17.51
N ARG A 126 3.19 8.30 16.32
CA ARG A 126 2.91 6.91 15.93
C ARG A 126 3.85 5.96 16.67
N VAL A 127 3.26 5.00 17.35
CA VAL A 127 3.94 3.90 18.04
C VAL A 127 3.58 2.62 17.31
N ASP A 128 4.58 1.90 16.82
CA ASP A 128 4.36 0.57 16.23
C ASP A 128 3.70 -0.37 17.26
N PRO A 129 2.72 -1.22 16.89
CA PRO A 129 2.00 -2.04 17.86
C PRO A 129 2.90 -2.98 18.67
N GLY A 130 3.87 -3.65 18.02
CA GLY A 130 4.82 -4.51 18.72
C GLY A 130 5.78 -3.69 19.60
N MET A 131 6.20 -2.51 19.15
CA MET A 131 6.97 -1.59 20.02
C MET A 131 6.20 -1.21 21.28
N ALA A 132 4.90 -0.93 21.17
CA ALA A 132 4.09 -0.57 22.34
C ALA A 132 4.07 -1.69 23.39
N VAL A 133 3.80 -2.94 22.99
CA VAL A 133 3.88 -4.10 23.91
C VAL A 133 5.29 -4.29 24.48
N CYS A 134 6.35 -4.01 23.72
CA CYS A 134 7.72 -3.97 24.23
C CYS A 134 7.94 -2.89 25.32
N TYR A 135 7.42 -1.67 25.13
CA TYR A 135 7.52 -0.59 26.12
C TYR A 135 6.72 -0.91 27.40
N ASP A 136 5.58 -1.58 27.30
CA ASP A 136 4.76 -1.94 28.46
C ASP A 136 5.34 -3.13 29.26
N ALA A 137 5.91 -4.13 28.57
CA ALA A 137 6.48 -5.32 29.21
C ALA A 137 7.92 -5.13 29.73
N PHE A 138 8.74 -4.31 29.06
CA PHE A 138 10.17 -4.15 29.36
C PHE A 138 10.56 -2.75 29.84
N GLY A 139 9.67 -1.75 29.72
CA GLY A 139 9.91 -0.38 30.16
C GLY A 139 10.65 0.49 29.14
N SER A 140 11.44 1.46 29.62
CA SER A 140 12.21 2.41 28.81
C SER A 140 13.30 1.75 27.97
N SER A 141 13.48 2.21 26.73
CA SER A 141 14.49 1.70 25.78
C SER A 141 14.50 0.15 25.57
N PRO A 142 13.36 -0.48 25.25
CA PRO A 142 13.23 -1.94 25.22
C PRO A 142 14.08 -2.63 24.14
N THR A 143 14.67 -3.78 24.49
CA THR A 143 15.27 -4.75 23.55
C THR A 143 14.53 -6.08 23.69
N GLY A 144 13.78 -6.48 22.68
CA GLY A 144 12.80 -7.55 22.80
C GLY A 144 11.97 -7.75 21.52
N LEU A 145 11.24 -8.86 21.44
CA LEU A 145 10.27 -9.15 20.39
C LEU A 145 8.87 -8.87 20.94
N GLY A 146 8.30 -7.71 20.60
CA GLY A 146 6.94 -7.34 21.04
C GLY A 146 5.91 -7.82 20.03
N VAL A 147 4.90 -8.55 20.49
CA VAL A 147 3.85 -9.15 19.67
C VAL A 147 2.49 -8.68 20.15
N VAL A 148 1.73 -8.05 19.23
CA VAL A 148 0.32 -7.70 19.43
C VAL A 148 -0.56 -8.71 18.72
N ILE A 149 -1.53 -9.29 19.44
CA ILE A 149 -2.58 -10.13 18.86
C ILE A 149 -3.92 -9.41 19.03
N SER A 150 -4.45 -8.91 17.93
CA SER A 150 -5.73 -8.18 17.84
C SER A 150 -6.69 -8.91 16.91
N GLU A 151 -7.99 -8.57 16.98
CA GLU A 151 -9.04 -9.19 16.17
C GLU A 151 -8.65 -9.33 14.68
N GLY A 152 -8.52 -10.59 14.22
CA GLY A 152 -8.12 -10.97 12.86
C GLY A 152 -6.67 -10.66 12.43
N VAL A 153 -5.88 -9.91 13.21
CA VAL A 153 -4.55 -9.38 12.81
C VAL A 153 -3.55 -9.40 13.97
N ALA A 154 -2.41 -10.05 13.75
CA ALA A 154 -1.26 -9.98 14.64
C ALA A 154 -0.12 -9.14 14.04
N TYR A 155 0.61 -8.45 14.91
CA TYR A 155 1.84 -7.71 14.61
C TYR A 155 2.98 -8.25 15.47
N ALA A 156 4.20 -8.27 14.93
CA ALA A 156 5.40 -8.63 15.69
C ALA A 156 6.54 -7.70 15.31
N THR A 157 7.19 -7.10 16.30
CA THR A 157 8.23 -6.10 16.08
C THR A 157 9.43 -6.36 16.96
N LEU A 158 10.59 -6.48 16.31
CA LEU A 158 11.87 -6.61 16.98
C LEU A 158 12.38 -5.22 17.38
N ALA A 159 12.39 -4.96 18.68
CA ALA A 159 12.93 -3.75 19.30
C ALA A 159 14.40 -3.96 19.69
N VAL A 160 15.23 -2.95 19.46
CA VAL A 160 16.63 -2.89 19.94
C VAL A 160 16.88 -1.50 20.52
N GLU A 161 17.19 -1.42 21.82
CA GLU A 161 17.42 -0.18 22.58
C GLU A 161 16.31 0.88 22.38
N GLY A 162 15.06 0.43 22.27
CA GLY A 162 13.88 1.28 22.04
C GLY A 162 13.60 1.67 20.59
N VAL A 163 14.43 1.24 19.64
CA VAL A 163 14.24 1.46 18.20
C VAL A 163 13.56 0.24 17.56
N PRO A 164 12.47 0.41 16.79
CA PRO A 164 11.94 -0.67 15.95
C PRO A 164 12.95 -1.03 14.85
N PHE A 165 13.51 -2.23 14.91
CA PHE A 165 14.43 -2.74 13.90
C PHE A 165 13.67 -3.32 12.69
N ALA A 166 12.67 -4.17 12.96
CA ALA A 166 11.84 -4.77 11.92
C ALA A 166 10.45 -5.14 12.45
N THR A 167 9.42 -4.87 11.64
CA THR A 167 8.02 -5.22 11.90
C THR A 167 7.53 -6.26 10.88
N ALA A 168 6.74 -7.22 11.34
CA ALA A 168 5.93 -8.14 10.56
C ALA A 168 4.45 -8.01 10.93
N ARG A 169 3.55 -8.29 9.97
CA ARG A 169 2.09 -8.32 10.15
C ARG A 169 1.57 -9.64 9.58
N CYS A 170 0.70 -10.33 10.32
CA CYS A 170 0.03 -11.55 9.88
C CYS A 170 -1.48 -11.39 10.05
N THR A 171 -2.24 -11.46 8.96
CA THR A 171 -3.70 -11.61 9.03
C THR A 171 -4.03 -13.08 9.25
N TYR A 172 -4.90 -13.37 10.22
CA TYR A 172 -5.21 -14.72 10.65
C TYR A 172 -6.71 -15.06 10.66
N GLU A 173 -7.58 -14.06 10.53
CA GLU A 173 -9.04 -14.25 10.41
C GLU A 173 -9.39 -15.30 9.34
N GLY A 174 -10.26 -16.24 9.69
CA GLY A 174 -10.71 -17.29 8.76
C GLY A 174 -9.61 -18.29 8.36
N ARG A 175 -8.51 -18.36 9.10
CA ARG A 175 -7.47 -19.39 8.96
C ARG A 175 -7.56 -20.40 10.10
N TRP A 176 -6.86 -21.53 9.95
CA TRP A 176 -6.84 -22.60 10.96
C TRP A 176 -6.18 -22.20 12.30
N TYR A 177 -5.38 -21.12 12.31
CA TYR A 177 -4.84 -20.48 13.52
C TYR A 177 -5.61 -19.20 13.88
N ASP A 178 -6.93 -19.18 13.66
CA ASP A 178 -7.76 -18.19 14.33
C ASP A 178 -7.77 -18.47 15.84
N VAL A 179 -7.26 -17.50 16.59
CA VAL A 179 -7.04 -17.55 18.04
C VAL A 179 -8.04 -16.70 18.83
N THR A 180 -9.03 -16.10 18.16
CA THR A 180 -10.04 -15.26 18.83
C THR A 180 -10.91 -16.02 19.86
N ASP A 181 -11.26 -17.27 19.57
CA ASP A 181 -12.00 -18.16 20.49
C ASP A 181 -11.13 -18.79 21.61
N ALA A 182 -9.81 -18.54 21.62
CA ALA A 182 -8.84 -19.34 22.35
C ALA A 182 -8.39 -18.71 23.69
N ALA A 183 -9.34 -18.56 24.62
CA ALA A 183 -9.14 -17.82 25.89
C ALA A 183 -8.22 -18.51 26.92
N ASP A 184 -8.36 -19.83 27.14
CA ASP A 184 -7.67 -20.55 28.23
C ASP A 184 -6.64 -21.59 27.73
N LEU A 185 -5.36 -21.32 27.98
CA LEU A 185 -4.22 -22.23 27.75
C LEU A 185 -3.75 -23.00 29.00
N GLY A 186 -4.32 -22.70 30.17
CA GLY A 186 -3.94 -23.22 31.48
C GLY A 186 -4.64 -24.54 31.82
N GLU A 187 -5.86 -24.76 31.35
CA GLU A 187 -6.50 -26.07 31.43
C GLU A 187 -5.73 -27.14 30.63
N GLN A 188 -5.70 -28.38 31.14
CA GLN A 188 -5.19 -29.54 30.41
C GLN A 188 -6.26 -30.14 29.48
N SER A 189 -6.93 -29.28 28.71
CA SER A 189 -7.98 -29.66 27.77
C SER A 189 -7.45 -29.82 26.34
N VAL A 190 -8.16 -30.59 25.51
CA VAL A 190 -7.84 -30.71 24.07
C VAL A 190 -7.99 -29.36 23.35
N ARG A 191 -8.90 -28.49 23.81
CA ARG A 191 -9.08 -27.14 23.27
C ARG A 191 -7.88 -26.25 23.61
N SER A 192 -7.39 -26.32 24.84
CA SER A 192 -6.23 -25.56 25.32
C SER A 192 -4.93 -26.01 24.66
N GLU A 193 -4.77 -27.31 24.38
CA GLU A 193 -3.65 -27.82 23.58
C GLU A 193 -3.74 -27.37 22.11
N TRP A 194 -4.93 -27.45 21.50
CA TRP A 194 -5.17 -26.97 20.13
C TRP A 194 -4.88 -25.47 20.01
N ALA A 195 -5.43 -24.67 20.92
CA ALA A 195 -5.14 -23.25 21.06
C ALA A 195 -3.63 -22.99 21.15
N ARG A 196 -2.89 -23.74 21.99
CA ARG A 196 -1.43 -23.60 22.10
C ARG A 196 -0.76 -23.81 20.74
N ILE A 197 -1.14 -24.85 20.00
CA ILE A 197 -0.62 -25.13 18.65
C ILE A 197 -0.95 -24.01 17.64
N GLN A 198 -2.14 -23.39 17.74
CA GLN A 198 -2.52 -22.23 16.91
C GLN A 198 -1.63 -21.01 17.23
N TYR A 199 -1.46 -20.65 18.50
CA TYR A 199 -0.57 -19.56 18.93
C TYR A 199 0.90 -19.82 18.55
N GLU A 200 1.43 -21.03 18.80
CA GLU A 200 2.77 -21.45 18.35
C GLU A 200 2.93 -21.26 16.83
N THR A 201 1.91 -21.61 16.04
CA THR A 201 2.01 -21.50 14.58
C THR A 201 1.86 -20.07 14.05
N LEU A 202 1.06 -19.23 14.71
CA LEU A 202 0.95 -17.79 14.45
C LEU A 202 2.30 -17.10 14.73
N LEU A 203 2.90 -17.37 15.90
CA LEU A 203 4.23 -16.89 16.26
C LEU A 203 5.29 -17.39 15.27
N ALA A 204 5.23 -18.66 14.84
CA ALA A 204 6.15 -19.21 13.85
C ALA A 204 6.01 -18.56 12.47
N ALA A 205 4.81 -18.07 12.10
CA ALA A 205 4.59 -17.31 10.88
C ALA A 205 5.15 -15.88 10.98
N LEU A 206 4.94 -15.21 12.12
CA LEU A 206 5.47 -13.87 12.40
C LEU A 206 7.02 -13.87 12.45
N ALA A 207 7.62 -14.81 13.18
CA ALA A 207 9.07 -14.98 13.27
C ALA A 207 9.71 -15.27 11.89
N ALA A 208 9.08 -16.14 11.08
CA ALA A 208 9.56 -16.45 9.72
C ALA A 208 9.36 -15.33 8.69
N GLU A 209 8.61 -14.28 9.01
CA GLU A 209 8.52 -13.04 8.21
C GLU A 209 9.52 -11.99 8.71
N LEU A 210 9.72 -11.87 10.03
CA LEU A 210 10.80 -11.05 10.62
C LEU A 210 12.19 -11.50 10.15
N ALA A 211 12.45 -12.81 10.15
CA ALA A 211 13.72 -13.42 9.71
C ALA A 211 14.16 -13.04 8.28
N ARG A 212 13.23 -12.58 7.44
CA ARG A 212 13.52 -12.10 6.07
C ARG A 212 14.03 -10.66 6.03
N ARG A 213 13.88 -9.94 7.14
CA ARG A 213 14.07 -8.50 7.32
C ARG A 213 15.17 -8.20 8.35
N THR A 214 15.45 -9.14 9.26
CA THR A 214 16.40 -9.00 10.37
C THR A 214 17.74 -9.68 10.07
N PRO A 215 18.89 -9.06 10.37
CA PRO A 215 20.15 -9.77 10.51
C PRO A 215 20.17 -10.59 11.82
N THR A 216 21.12 -11.52 11.94
CA THR A 216 21.40 -12.27 13.17
C THR A 216 21.75 -11.35 14.34
N LEU A 217 21.18 -11.59 15.53
CA LEU A 217 21.52 -10.87 16.75
C LEU A 217 22.42 -11.70 17.68
N ASP A 218 23.52 -11.10 18.16
CA ASP A 218 24.48 -11.72 19.09
C ASP A 218 24.00 -11.77 20.56
N GLN A 219 22.75 -11.39 20.86
CA GLN A 219 22.22 -11.29 22.23
C GLN A 219 20.81 -11.88 22.33
N PRO A 220 20.45 -12.49 23.48
CA PRO A 220 19.15 -13.12 23.64
C PRO A 220 18.00 -12.09 23.72
N VAL A 221 16.87 -12.41 23.11
CA VAL A 221 15.73 -11.49 22.92
C VAL A 221 14.50 -12.04 23.65
N GLY A 222 14.01 -11.34 24.69
CA GLY A 222 12.76 -11.71 25.34
C GLY A 222 11.54 -11.43 24.45
N ILE A 223 10.54 -12.30 24.45
CA ILE A 223 9.24 -12.01 23.81
C ILE A 223 8.33 -11.28 24.81
N ALA A 224 7.64 -10.25 24.36
CA ALA A 224 6.49 -9.69 25.06
C ALA A 224 5.22 -9.94 24.25
N LEU A 225 4.16 -10.44 24.88
CA LEU A 225 2.85 -10.70 24.27
C LEU A 225 1.77 -9.81 24.88
N GLY A 226 0.95 -9.19 24.02
CA GLY A 226 -0.17 -8.34 24.40
C GLY A 226 -1.17 -8.17 23.25
N GLY A 227 -2.19 -7.33 23.46
CA GLY A 227 -3.40 -7.31 22.64
C GLY A 227 -4.50 -8.22 23.21
N GLU A 228 -5.71 -8.05 22.71
CA GLU A 228 -6.94 -8.62 23.29
C GLU A 228 -7.17 -10.10 23.01
N ALA A 229 -6.52 -10.66 21.99
CA ALA A 229 -6.45 -12.10 21.77
C ALA A 229 -5.13 -12.67 22.33
N THR A 230 -4.74 -12.25 23.53
CA THR A 230 -3.63 -12.83 24.30
C THR A 230 -4.19 -13.72 25.40
N PRO A 231 -3.79 -15.01 25.50
CA PRO A 231 -4.37 -15.93 26.47
C PRO A 231 -3.71 -15.79 27.85
N GLU A 232 -4.46 -16.06 28.92
CA GLU A 232 -3.99 -15.82 30.30
C GLU A 232 -2.84 -16.75 30.75
N ALA A 233 -2.52 -17.80 29.98
CA ALA A 233 -1.53 -18.84 30.32
C ALA A 233 -0.38 -19.00 29.30
N VAL A 234 -0.01 -17.91 28.60
CA VAL A 234 1.12 -17.80 27.65
C VAL A 234 2.43 -18.44 28.13
N GLY A 235 2.75 -18.39 29.42
CA GLY A 235 4.01 -18.90 29.98
C GLY A 235 4.26 -20.42 29.82
N SER A 236 3.33 -21.13 29.16
CA SER A 236 3.43 -22.53 28.76
C SER A 236 3.83 -22.77 27.29
N LEU A 237 3.97 -21.73 26.47
CA LEU A 237 4.31 -21.84 25.04
C LEU A 237 5.78 -22.26 24.82
N ASP A 238 6.01 -23.31 24.01
CA ASP A 238 7.35 -23.72 23.58
C ASP A 238 7.85 -22.84 22.44
N VAL A 239 8.43 -21.68 22.76
CA VAL A 239 8.93 -20.72 21.77
C VAL A 239 10.25 -21.12 21.09
N SER A 240 10.74 -22.35 21.26
CA SER A 240 12.00 -22.80 20.62
C SER A 240 11.97 -22.86 19.09
N PHE A 241 10.78 -22.82 18.48
CA PHE A 241 10.64 -22.60 17.04
C PHE A 241 10.97 -21.16 16.62
N VAL A 242 10.85 -20.18 17.52
CA VAL A 242 11.23 -18.77 17.29
C VAL A 242 12.75 -18.66 17.25
N ASP A 243 13.47 -19.34 18.15
CA ASP A 243 14.96 -19.41 18.15
C ASP A 243 15.47 -19.74 16.74
N LYS A 244 14.93 -20.84 16.21
CA LYS A 244 15.31 -21.43 14.93
C LYS A 244 14.80 -20.65 13.71
N ALA A 245 13.79 -19.81 13.89
CA ALA A 245 13.28 -18.95 12.83
C ALA A 245 14.12 -17.67 12.70
N LEU A 246 14.52 -17.05 13.82
CA LEU A 246 15.29 -15.81 13.85
C LEU A 246 16.81 -16.00 13.85
N ASP A 247 17.30 -17.20 14.20
CA ASP A 247 18.73 -17.52 14.46
C ASP A 247 19.29 -16.69 15.64
N VAL A 248 18.51 -16.65 16.74
CA VAL A 248 18.76 -15.87 17.97
C VAL A 248 18.26 -16.66 19.18
N ASP A 249 18.98 -16.67 20.30
CA ASP A 249 18.48 -17.26 21.57
C ASP A 249 17.27 -16.46 22.09
N VAL A 250 16.07 -17.05 22.17
CA VAL A 250 14.89 -16.34 22.69
C VAL A 250 14.79 -16.48 24.21
N GLY A 251 14.53 -15.34 24.87
CA GLY A 251 14.35 -15.25 26.32
C GLY A 251 12.97 -15.77 26.79
N PRO A 252 12.73 -15.80 28.10
CA PRO A 252 11.41 -16.15 28.63
C PRO A 252 10.33 -15.19 28.09
N VAL A 253 9.15 -15.74 27.82
CA VAL A 253 8.01 -14.98 27.35
C VAL A 253 7.39 -14.18 28.50
N ALA A 254 7.31 -12.87 28.33
CA ALA A 254 6.63 -11.94 29.23
C ALA A 254 5.21 -11.63 28.71
N VAL A 255 4.28 -11.45 29.65
CA VAL A 255 2.94 -10.90 29.40
C VAL A 255 2.71 -9.82 30.45
N PRO A 256 2.27 -8.60 30.07
CA PRO A 256 1.87 -7.58 31.04
C PRO A 256 0.65 -7.99 31.86
N ASP A 257 0.47 -7.39 33.05
CA ASP A 257 -0.63 -7.74 33.98
C ASP A 257 -2.06 -7.52 33.42
N ALA A 258 -2.18 -6.79 32.29
CA ALA A 258 -3.42 -6.57 31.54
C ALA A 258 -3.06 -6.53 30.03
N PRO A 259 -2.91 -7.69 29.36
CA PRO A 259 -2.35 -7.75 28.01
C PRO A 259 -3.21 -7.01 26.97
N GLU A 260 -4.52 -6.97 27.14
CA GLU A 260 -5.45 -6.27 26.27
C GLU A 260 -5.24 -4.75 26.28
N GLU A 261 -4.79 -4.19 27.41
CA GLU A 261 -4.44 -2.77 27.58
C GLU A 261 -3.01 -2.43 27.15
N ALA A 262 -2.13 -3.43 27.07
CA ALA A 262 -0.69 -3.25 26.88
C ALA A 262 -0.30 -2.35 25.68
N PRO A 263 -0.98 -2.37 24.51
CA PRO A 263 -0.66 -1.44 23.43
C PRO A 263 -0.91 0.03 23.80
N ALA A 264 -2.03 0.35 24.46
CA ALA A 264 -2.34 1.72 24.86
C ALA A 264 -1.38 2.22 25.96
N ARG A 265 -1.12 1.37 26.97
CA ARG A 265 -0.14 1.64 28.04
C ARG A 265 1.28 1.80 27.48
N GLY A 266 1.65 0.96 26.53
CA GLY A 266 2.92 1.00 25.82
C GLY A 266 3.13 2.28 25.02
N ALA A 267 2.09 2.74 24.32
CA ALA A 267 2.13 4.01 23.59
C ALA A 267 2.26 5.22 24.53
N LEU A 268 1.62 5.18 25.71
CA LEU A 268 1.82 6.16 26.77
C LEU A 268 3.25 6.13 27.31
N ALA A 269 3.80 4.94 27.59
CA ALA A 269 5.15 4.78 28.14
C ALA A 269 6.23 5.26 27.16
N ALA A 270 6.11 4.92 25.88
CA ALA A 270 7.00 5.39 24.83
C ALA A 270 7.04 6.93 24.79
N VAL A 271 5.87 7.59 24.72
CA VAL A 271 5.76 9.04 24.65
C VAL A 271 6.22 9.75 25.94
N GLN A 272 6.23 9.06 27.08
CA GLN A 272 6.86 9.55 28.31
C GLN A 272 8.39 9.44 28.32
N ASP A 273 8.97 8.42 27.69
CA ASP A 273 10.42 8.27 27.48
C ASP A 273 10.95 9.36 26.53
N GLY A 274 10.08 9.82 25.62
CA GLY A 274 10.31 11.00 24.78
C GLY A 274 11.27 10.80 23.61
N ASP A 275 11.69 9.57 23.36
CA ASP A 275 12.56 9.19 22.24
C ASP A 275 11.85 8.37 21.14
N VAL A 276 10.51 8.29 21.17
CA VAL A 276 9.66 7.74 20.08
C VAL A 276 9.73 8.56 18.79
N SER A 277 10.41 9.71 18.82
CA SER A 277 10.77 10.42 17.60
C SER A 277 11.40 9.41 16.64
N THR A 278 10.79 9.25 15.47
CA THR A 278 11.25 8.32 14.43
C THR A 278 12.54 8.86 13.80
N ARG A 279 13.62 8.86 14.59
CA ARG A 279 14.99 9.04 14.14
C ARG A 279 15.16 8.08 12.97
N PRO A 280 15.33 8.58 11.73
CA PRO A 280 15.28 7.73 10.55
C PRO A 280 16.34 6.65 10.72
N VAL A 281 15.90 5.37 10.66
CA VAL A 281 16.70 4.18 11.02
C VAL A 281 18.09 4.40 10.46
N PRO A 282 19.11 4.60 11.32
CA PRO A 282 20.32 5.29 10.90
C PRO A 282 21.01 4.46 9.83
N ALA A 283 21.45 5.10 8.74
CA ALA A 283 21.89 4.38 7.54
C ALA A 283 23.00 3.33 7.80
N PHE A 284 23.80 3.51 8.87
CA PHE A 284 24.79 2.53 9.34
C PHE A 284 24.20 1.19 9.83
N ALA A 285 22.89 1.11 10.12
CA ALA A 285 22.19 -0.17 10.33
C ALA A 285 22.12 -1.03 9.05
N ALA A 286 22.34 -0.42 7.87
CA ALA A 286 22.53 -1.13 6.60
C ALA A 286 24.01 -1.25 6.18
N THR A 287 24.95 -0.55 6.83
CA THR A 287 26.35 -0.45 6.41
C THR A 287 27.34 -0.46 7.58
N ASP A 288 27.92 -1.64 7.86
CA ASP A 288 29.35 -1.85 8.20
C ASP A 288 29.67 -3.33 8.52
N GLY A 289 28.67 -4.16 8.83
CA GLY A 289 28.88 -5.53 9.33
C GLY A 289 29.12 -6.63 8.30
N TYR A 290 28.35 -6.70 7.21
CA TYR A 290 28.21 -7.94 6.40
C TYR A 290 28.32 -7.72 4.87
N ALA A 291 28.79 -8.76 4.16
CA ALA A 291 28.96 -8.87 2.70
C ALA A 291 29.97 -7.90 2.02
N PRO A 292 31.28 -8.18 2.06
CA PRO A 292 32.35 -7.25 1.61
C PRO A 292 32.54 -7.12 0.09
N ASN A 293 31.53 -7.39 -0.75
CA ASN A 293 31.67 -7.44 -2.23
C ASN A 293 30.38 -7.15 -3.05
N LEU A 294 29.33 -6.53 -2.48
CA LEU A 294 28.08 -6.27 -3.20
C LEU A 294 27.64 -4.81 -3.17
N ALA A 295 27.59 -4.20 -4.36
CA ALA A 295 27.13 -2.85 -4.70
C ALA A 295 27.87 -1.67 -4.05
N ASP A 296 28.24 -0.70 -4.90
CA ASP A 296 28.67 0.63 -4.49
C ASP A 296 27.41 1.46 -4.20
N VAL A 297 27.12 1.66 -2.91
CA VAL A 297 25.89 2.33 -2.45
C VAL A 297 25.93 3.83 -2.74
N ASP A 298 27.11 4.46 -2.64
CA ASP A 298 27.30 5.87 -2.97
C ASP A 298 27.03 6.11 -4.47
N ALA A 299 27.60 5.27 -5.35
CA ALA A 299 27.31 5.32 -6.78
C ALA A 299 25.84 5.05 -7.13
N THR A 300 25.10 4.33 -6.27
CA THR A 300 23.66 4.09 -6.45
C THR A 300 22.83 5.28 -5.96
N ALA A 301 23.22 5.92 -4.86
CA ALA A 301 22.59 7.13 -4.34
C ALA A 301 22.79 8.33 -5.30
N ASP A 302 24.02 8.51 -5.81
CA ASP A 302 24.33 9.51 -6.83
C ASP A 302 23.52 9.30 -8.11
N ALA A 303 23.40 8.06 -8.60
CA ALA A 303 22.60 7.75 -9.78
C ALA A 303 21.09 8.02 -9.58
N ILE A 304 20.56 7.81 -8.37
CA ILE A 304 19.17 8.15 -8.03
C ILE A 304 19.01 9.68 -7.96
N ALA A 305 19.94 10.41 -7.34
CA ALA A 305 19.91 11.86 -7.28
C ALA A 305 19.99 12.50 -8.68
N GLU A 306 20.90 12.02 -9.54
CA GLU A 306 21.04 12.47 -10.94
C GLU A 306 19.80 12.13 -11.79
N SER A 307 19.05 11.08 -11.45
CA SER A 307 17.76 10.75 -12.09
C SER A 307 16.60 11.67 -11.67
N LEU A 308 16.63 12.25 -10.46
CA LEU A 308 15.54 13.03 -9.89
C LEU A 308 15.62 14.52 -10.25
N ASP A 309 16.82 15.08 -10.43
CA ASP A 309 17.02 16.49 -10.83
C ASP A 309 16.81 16.71 -12.36
N GLY A 310 16.34 15.67 -13.08
CA GLY A 310 16.57 15.48 -14.50
C GLY A 310 15.34 15.31 -15.43
N SER A 311 14.14 15.79 -15.10
CA SER A 311 13.05 15.91 -16.10
C SER A 311 11.91 16.89 -15.76
N GLY A 312 11.92 18.05 -16.42
CA GLY A 312 10.72 18.85 -16.67
C GLY A 312 10.16 18.63 -18.09
N GLU A 313 8.86 18.85 -18.26
CA GLU A 313 8.17 19.06 -19.55
C GLU A 313 8.36 18.03 -20.69
N GLY A 314 7.69 16.89 -20.56
CA GLY A 314 6.57 16.55 -21.45
C GLY A 314 6.84 16.17 -22.92
N ALA A 315 6.73 14.87 -23.22
CA ALA A 315 6.50 14.37 -24.58
C ALA A 315 5.42 13.25 -24.61
N ARG A 316 4.34 13.47 -25.36
CA ARG A 316 3.39 12.40 -25.74
C ARG A 316 3.89 11.72 -27.03
N PRO A 317 4.09 10.39 -27.07
CA PRO A 317 4.18 9.67 -28.34
C PRO A 317 2.77 9.48 -28.95
N ALA A 318 2.67 9.59 -30.27
CA ALA A 318 1.41 9.41 -31.00
C ALA A 318 1.26 7.98 -31.55
N THR A 319 0.07 7.40 -31.42
CA THR A 319 -0.26 6.10 -32.03
C THR A 319 -0.52 6.23 -33.53
N ALA A 320 0.51 5.98 -34.34
CA ALA A 320 0.36 5.76 -35.78
C ALA A 320 0.00 4.29 -36.05
N GLY A 321 -1.07 4.03 -36.79
CA GLY A 321 -1.55 2.68 -37.07
C GLY A 321 -0.95 2.05 -38.34
N HIS A 322 -0.91 0.72 -38.36
CA HIS A 322 -0.81 -0.12 -39.57
C HIS A 322 -1.71 -1.35 -39.39
N GLN A 323 -2.48 -1.70 -40.42
CA GLN A 323 -3.07 -3.04 -40.57
C GLN A 323 -2.01 -3.97 -41.20
N PRO A 324 -2.18 -5.29 -41.09
CA PRO A 324 -2.90 -5.97 -42.18
C PRO A 324 -3.93 -7.02 -41.72
N GLU A 325 -4.84 -7.37 -42.64
CA GLU A 325 -5.67 -8.58 -42.62
C GLU A 325 -4.82 -9.77 -43.17
N GLU A 326 -5.14 -11.06 -43.06
CA GLU A 326 -6.44 -11.74 -42.90
C GLU A 326 -6.38 -13.02 -42.01
N ALA A 327 -7.55 -13.40 -41.49
CA ALA A 327 -8.09 -14.77 -41.31
C ALA A 327 -7.27 -15.91 -40.65
N GLY A 328 -7.66 -16.28 -39.42
CA GLY A 328 -7.43 -17.61 -38.82
C GLY A 328 -8.22 -17.80 -37.51
N PRO A 329 -9.19 -18.73 -37.40
CA PRO A 329 -10.06 -18.84 -36.22
C PRO A 329 -9.55 -19.85 -35.17
N GLY A 330 -9.36 -19.43 -33.92
CA GLY A 330 -9.07 -20.34 -32.81
C GLY A 330 -8.94 -19.68 -31.44
N ALA A 331 -9.55 -20.30 -30.43
CA ALA A 331 -9.33 -20.13 -28.98
C ALA A 331 -9.13 -18.70 -28.42
N SER A 332 -10.20 -18.13 -27.84
CA SER A 332 -10.04 -17.06 -26.85
C SER A 332 -9.44 -17.66 -25.56
N ARG A 333 -8.25 -17.19 -25.17
CA ARG A 333 -7.66 -17.41 -23.83
C ARG A 333 -7.44 -16.05 -23.19
N GLY A 334 -8.22 -15.74 -22.15
CA GLY A 334 -7.97 -14.57 -21.31
C GLY A 334 -6.68 -14.77 -20.51
N GLY A 335 -5.78 -13.79 -20.56
CA GLY A 335 -4.57 -13.80 -19.74
C GLY A 335 -4.87 -13.44 -18.29
N ALA A 336 -5.22 -14.43 -17.48
CA ALA A 336 -5.06 -14.32 -16.03
C ALA A 336 -3.55 -14.21 -15.73
N ARG A 337 -3.15 -13.28 -14.87
CA ARG A 337 -1.80 -13.30 -14.28
C ARG A 337 -1.72 -14.50 -13.33
N ILE A 338 -0.55 -15.13 -13.28
CA ILE A 338 -0.32 -16.37 -12.54
C ILE A 338 0.61 -16.04 -11.38
N ASP A 339 0.01 -15.65 -10.25
CA ASP A 339 0.70 -15.38 -8.99
C ASP A 339 0.85 -16.67 -8.14
N THR A 340 0.78 -17.85 -8.77
CA THR A 340 0.62 -19.15 -8.08
C THR A 340 1.91 -19.75 -7.52
N ALA A 341 3.06 -19.08 -7.68
CA ALA A 341 4.36 -19.59 -7.22
C ALA A 341 4.47 -19.58 -5.68
N GLU A 342 4.03 -18.50 -5.03
CA GLU A 342 4.11 -18.38 -3.56
C GLU A 342 3.05 -19.24 -2.85
N GLY A 343 1.85 -19.35 -3.44
CA GLY A 343 0.76 -20.16 -2.89
C GLY A 343 1.07 -21.66 -2.78
N ALA A 344 1.85 -22.21 -3.71
CA ALA A 344 2.27 -23.62 -3.65
C ALA A 344 3.24 -23.87 -2.48
N SER A 345 4.19 -22.96 -2.24
CA SER A 345 5.19 -23.09 -1.17
C SER A 345 4.58 -22.87 0.23
N SER A 346 3.65 -21.92 0.36
CA SER A 346 2.93 -21.69 1.62
C SER A 346 1.99 -22.86 1.95
N SER A 347 1.28 -23.41 0.96
CA SER A 347 0.40 -24.57 1.14
C SER A 347 1.17 -25.84 1.54
N ALA A 348 2.31 -26.13 0.91
CA ALA A 348 3.16 -27.26 1.32
C ALA A 348 3.72 -27.10 2.75
N SER A 349 4.12 -25.88 3.11
CA SER A 349 4.60 -25.54 4.45
C SER A 349 3.48 -25.60 5.50
N HIS A 350 2.24 -25.27 5.14
CA HIS A 350 1.06 -25.39 5.97
C HIS A 350 0.68 -26.86 6.21
N ALA A 351 0.69 -27.69 5.16
CA ALA A 351 0.39 -29.12 5.27
C ALA A 351 1.38 -29.84 6.21
N LEU A 352 2.68 -29.52 6.13
CA LEU A 352 3.71 -30.07 7.03
C LEU A 352 3.51 -29.68 8.50
N ARG A 353 3.01 -28.46 8.78
CA ARG A 353 2.68 -28.03 10.16
C ARG A 353 1.44 -28.74 10.70
N VAL A 354 0.39 -28.88 9.89
CA VAL A 354 -0.82 -29.62 10.26
C VAL A 354 -0.51 -31.09 10.50
N ALA A 355 0.32 -31.71 9.66
CA ALA A 355 0.79 -33.08 9.88
C ALA A 355 1.53 -33.23 11.21
N ALA A 356 2.47 -32.32 11.54
CA ALA A 356 3.20 -32.37 12.81
C ALA A 356 2.32 -32.07 14.04
N ALA A 357 1.26 -31.28 13.90
CA ALA A 357 0.26 -31.07 14.95
C ALA A 357 -0.60 -32.33 15.17
N LEU A 358 -1.02 -33.00 14.09
CA LEU A 358 -1.75 -34.26 14.14
C LEU A 358 -0.91 -35.40 14.73
N ASP A 359 0.38 -35.50 14.37
CA ASP A 359 1.34 -36.49 14.90
C ASP A 359 1.38 -36.42 16.44
N ARG A 360 1.54 -35.20 16.99
CA ARG A 360 1.53 -34.92 18.45
C ARG A 360 0.17 -35.18 19.12
N LEU A 361 -0.93 -35.01 18.38
CA LEU A 361 -2.28 -35.31 18.87
C LEU A 361 -2.49 -36.83 18.93
N VAL A 362 -2.03 -37.56 17.91
CA VAL A 362 -2.06 -39.03 17.83
C VAL A 362 -1.18 -39.64 18.93
N ASP A 363 0.06 -39.17 19.12
CA ASP A 363 0.95 -39.56 20.24
C ASP A 363 0.28 -39.42 21.63
N ARG A 364 -0.72 -38.52 21.77
CA ARG A 364 -1.47 -38.31 23.02
C ARG A 364 -2.80 -39.05 23.06
N ILE A 365 -3.41 -39.37 21.91
CA ILE A 365 -4.56 -40.27 21.80
C ILE A 365 -4.14 -41.73 22.00
N ASP A 366 -2.88 -42.08 21.68
CA ASP A 366 -2.25 -43.36 22.02
C ASP A 366 -2.02 -43.55 23.54
N ALA A 367 -2.54 -42.65 24.38
CA ALA A 367 -2.85 -42.88 25.79
C ALA A 367 -3.95 -43.96 26.02
N THR A 368 -4.07 -44.92 25.10
CA THR A 368 -4.85 -46.16 25.27
C THR A 368 -4.33 -46.97 26.47
N GLU A 369 -3.02 -46.96 26.75
CA GLU A 369 -2.45 -47.48 28.00
C GLU A 369 -3.10 -46.84 29.24
N ARG A 370 -3.42 -45.54 29.19
CA ARG A 370 -4.04 -44.80 30.32
C ARG A 370 -5.52 -45.14 30.51
N LEU A 371 -6.21 -45.55 29.44
CA LEU A 371 -7.57 -46.10 29.51
C LEU A 371 -7.57 -47.57 29.97
N ASP A 372 -6.56 -48.35 29.58
CA ASP A 372 -6.33 -49.69 30.13
C ASP A 372 -6.02 -49.64 31.63
N ASP A 373 -5.13 -48.74 32.07
CA ASP A 373 -4.85 -48.49 33.50
C ASP A 373 -6.11 -48.09 34.27
N LEU A 374 -6.90 -47.13 33.77
CA LEU A 374 -8.13 -46.69 34.42
C LEU A 374 -9.17 -47.81 34.50
N ARG A 375 -9.29 -48.66 33.46
CA ARG A 375 -10.14 -49.86 33.53
C ARG A 375 -9.63 -50.84 34.60
N ASN A 376 -8.32 -51.09 34.65
CA ASN A 376 -7.73 -51.98 35.65
C ASN A 376 -7.95 -51.47 37.08
N GLU A 377 -7.94 -50.15 37.30
CA GLU A 377 -8.26 -49.50 38.58
C GLU A 377 -9.75 -49.66 38.95
N VAL A 378 -10.66 -49.49 37.98
CA VAL A 378 -12.10 -49.72 38.17
C VAL A 378 -12.41 -51.20 38.46
N ASP A 379 -11.83 -52.14 37.71
CA ASP A 379 -11.98 -53.58 37.94
C ASP A 379 -11.48 -53.98 39.34
N ALA A 380 -10.38 -53.38 39.81
CA ALA A 380 -9.86 -53.59 41.16
C ALA A 380 -10.79 -53.02 42.25
N ALA A 381 -11.34 -51.82 42.03
CA ALA A 381 -12.29 -51.19 42.95
C ALA A 381 -13.60 -52.00 43.08
N ILE A 382 -14.11 -52.54 41.96
CA ILE A 382 -15.27 -53.45 41.96
C ILE A 382 -14.98 -54.70 42.81
N ALA A 383 -13.81 -55.32 42.63
CA ALA A 383 -13.43 -56.51 43.40
C ALA A 383 -13.30 -56.24 44.91
N GLU A 384 -12.84 -55.06 45.34
CA GLU A 384 -12.80 -54.68 46.76
C GLU A 384 -14.21 -54.45 47.33
N VAL A 385 -15.14 -53.91 46.54
CA VAL A 385 -16.55 -53.74 46.93
C VAL A 385 -17.26 -55.09 47.06
N GLU A 386 -17.06 -56.01 46.11
CA GLU A 386 -17.60 -57.38 46.19
C GLU A 386 -17.07 -58.13 47.42
N ALA A 387 -15.77 -58.02 47.72
CA ALA A 387 -15.16 -58.63 48.91
C ALA A 387 -15.79 -58.11 50.22
N ARG A 388 -15.97 -56.79 50.38
CA ARG A 388 -16.65 -56.23 51.56
C ARG A 388 -18.13 -56.59 51.66
N LEU A 389 -18.79 -56.80 50.52
CA LEU A 389 -20.19 -57.23 50.49
C LEU A 389 -20.33 -58.67 51.00
N ASP A 390 -19.42 -59.57 50.62
CA ASP A 390 -19.41 -60.96 51.09
C ASP A 390 -18.92 -61.10 52.54
N GLU A 391 -17.95 -60.29 52.98
CA GLU A 391 -17.55 -60.15 54.39
C GLU A 391 -18.76 -59.75 55.26
N ARG A 392 -19.49 -58.68 54.89
CA ARG A 392 -20.67 -58.25 55.63
C ARG A 392 -21.81 -59.28 55.64
N LYS A 393 -21.97 -60.08 54.57
CA LYS A 393 -22.93 -61.20 54.55
C LYS A 393 -22.54 -62.29 55.54
N GLN A 394 -21.24 -62.58 55.68
CA GLN A 394 -20.75 -63.57 56.63
C GLN A 394 -20.98 -63.10 58.07
N ASP A 395 -20.62 -61.85 58.40
CA ASP A 395 -20.91 -61.25 59.72
C ASP A 395 -22.42 -61.31 60.04
N SER A 396 -23.26 -60.96 59.06
CA SER A 396 -24.73 -61.02 59.21
C SER A 396 -25.23 -62.45 59.44
N ALA A 397 -24.62 -63.45 58.78
CA ALA A 397 -24.98 -64.85 58.99
C ALA A 397 -24.50 -65.37 60.36
N GLU A 398 -23.34 -64.93 60.84
CA GLU A 398 -22.81 -65.29 62.16
C GLU A 398 -23.70 -64.74 63.28
N THR A 399 -24.05 -63.45 63.22
CA THR A 399 -25.00 -62.84 64.20
C THR A 399 -26.39 -63.50 64.20
N VAL A 400 -26.89 -63.98 63.06
CA VAL A 400 -28.16 -64.73 63.01
C VAL A 400 -28.03 -66.11 63.68
N VAL A 401 -26.90 -66.81 63.50
CA VAL A 401 -26.65 -68.11 64.15
C VAL A 401 -26.48 -67.96 65.67
N ASP A 402 -25.84 -66.89 66.12
CA ASP A 402 -25.74 -66.57 67.55
C ASP A 402 -27.14 -66.26 68.13
N LEU A 403 -27.97 -65.48 67.41
CA LEU A 403 -29.34 -65.18 67.84
C LEU A 403 -30.25 -66.43 67.85
N GLU A 404 -30.14 -67.31 66.85
CA GLU A 404 -30.83 -68.62 66.84
C GLU A 404 -30.37 -69.50 68.02
N THR A 405 -29.10 -69.40 68.43
CA THR A 405 -28.56 -70.14 69.58
C THR A 405 -29.11 -69.60 70.90
N SER A 406 -29.13 -68.27 71.10
CA SER A 406 -29.71 -67.64 72.30
C SER A 406 -31.22 -67.93 72.43
N VAL A 407 -31.97 -67.88 71.33
CA VAL A 407 -33.40 -68.25 71.33
C VAL A 407 -33.60 -69.73 71.71
N ALA A 408 -32.74 -70.64 71.25
CA ALA A 408 -32.81 -72.06 71.62
C ALA A 408 -32.43 -72.33 73.09
N GLU A 409 -31.54 -71.52 73.68
CA GLU A 409 -31.24 -71.52 75.12
C GLU A 409 -32.47 -71.05 75.92
N LEU A 410 -33.07 -69.91 75.54
CA LEU A 410 -34.31 -69.39 76.13
C LEU A 410 -35.48 -70.38 76.05
N GLU A 411 -35.68 -71.07 74.92
CA GLU A 411 -36.70 -72.13 74.80
C GLU A 411 -36.45 -73.31 75.76
N ARG A 412 -35.18 -73.66 76.03
CA ARG A 412 -34.81 -74.68 77.02
C ARG A 412 -35.17 -74.23 78.43
N GLU A 413 -34.78 -73.02 78.83
CA GLU A 413 -35.00 -72.53 80.20
C GLU A 413 -36.48 -72.26 80.50
N LEU A 414 -37.24 -71.82 79.50
CA LEU A 414 -38.71 -71.73 79.57
C LEU A 414 -39.36 -73.12 79.73
N GLY A 415 -38.79 -74.15 79.10
CA GLY A 415 -39.20 -75.55 79.26
C GLY A 415 -38.95 -76.07 80.67
N GLU A 416 -37.75 -75.83 81.21
CA GLU A 416 -37.38 -76.21 82.59
C GLU A 416 -38.27 -75.49 83.62
N LEU A 417 -38.54 -74.18 83.45
CA LEU A 417 -39.49 -73.43 84.28
C LEU A 417 -40.93 -73.96 84.18
N ALA A 418 -41.35 -74.47 83.02
CA ALA A 418 -42.68 -75.07 82.85
C ALA A 418 -42.81 -76.41 83.57
N ASP A 419 -41.75 -77.23 83.61
CA ASP A 419 -41.69 -78.47 84.39
C ASP A 419 -41.60 -78.18 85.90
N ASP A 420 -40.82 -77.18 86.34
CA ASP A 420 -40.78 -76.69 87.74
C ASP A 420 -42.20 -76.34 88.24
N VAL A 421 -42.95 -75.54 87.46
CA VAL A 421 -44.35 -75.18 87.76
C VAL A 421 -45.29 -76.39 87.70
N GLY A 422 -44.94 -77.41 86.91
CA GLY A 422 -45.61 -78.70 86.88
C GLY A 422 -45.44 -79.50 88.19
N GLU A 423 -44.22 -79.62 88.70
CA GLU A 423 -43.92 -80.31 89.95
C GLU A 423 -44.52 -79.58 91.16
N ILE A 424 -44.40 -78.25 91.23
CA ILE A 424 -45.04 -77.42 92.27
C ILE A 424 -46.56 -77.67 92.31
N ARG A 425 -47.23 -77.74 91.15
CA ARG A 425 -48.67 -78.06 91.08
C ARG A 425 -48.99 -79.48 91.50
N ALA A 426 -48.13 -80.46 91.19
CA ALA A 426 -48.31 -81.85 91.61
C ALA A 426 -48.17 -82.01 93.13
N VAL A 427 -47.19 -81.33 93.75
CA VAL A 427 -47.03 -81.27 95.21
C VAL A 427 -48.24 -80.60 95.87
N LEU A 428 -48.71 -79.47 95.31
CA LEU A 428 -49.88 -78.75 95.82
C LEU A 428 -51.16 -79.60 95.78
N ALA A 429 -51.41 -80.34 94.69
CA ALA A 429 -52.54 -81.26 94.59
C ALA A 429 -52.42 -82.45 95.56
N GLY A 430 -51.20 -82.98 95.76
CA GLY A 430 -50.93 -84.03 96.74
C GLY A 430 -51.16 -83.61 98.20
N LEU A 431 -51.12 -82.30 98.49
CA LEU A 431 -51.50 -81.71 99.77
C LEU A 431 -53.03 -81.51 99.91
N GLU A 432 -53.77 -81.40 98.80
CA GLU A 432 -55.23 -81.17 98.82
C GLU A 432 -56.05 -82.47 98.92
N ASP A 433 -55.61 -83.57 98.28
CA ASP A 433 -56.25 -84.91 98.36
C ASP A 433 -55.82 -85.73 99.62
N GLY A 434 -55.04 -85.14 100.53
CA GLY A 434 -54.42 -85.81 101.68
C GLY A 434 -55.37 -86.05 102.88
N ASP A 435 -56.28 -87.02 102.80
CA ASP A 435 -57.18 -87.41 103.91
C ASP A 435 -56.46 -88.21 105.01
N VAL A 436 -55.70 -87.52 105.88
CA VAL A 436 -54.82 -88.11 106.90
C VAL A 436 -55.59 -88.45 108.19
N ASP A 437 -56.21 -89.62 108.23
CA ASP A 437 -56.71 -90.24 109.46
C ASP A 437 -55.53 -90.69 110.35
N ALA A 438 -55.34 -90.03 111.50
CA ALA A 438 -54.10 -90.11 112.29
C ALA A 438 -53.93 -91.42 113.10
N PRO A 439 -52.71 -91.72 113.56
CA PRO A 439 -52.43 -91.29 114.95
C PRO A 439 -51.00 -90.77 115.24
N ASP A 440 -50.97 -89.69 116.01
CA ASP A 440 -49.97 -89.39 117.06
C ASP A 440 -48.49 -89.13 116.65
N VAL A 441 -48.24 -88.04 115.90
CA VAL A 441 -46.89 -87.46 115.68
C VAL A 441 -46.82 -85.92 115.83
N SER A 442 -47.89 -85.30 116.34
CA SER A 442 -48.09 -83.82 116.39
C SER A 442 -46.97 -83.04 117.10
N GLY A 443 -46.30 -83.62 118.10
CA GLY A 443 -45.29 -82.90 118.90
C GLY A 443 -43.95 -82.58 118.22
N ALA A 444 -43.67 -83.10 117.01
CA ALA A 444 -42.36 -82.93 116.35
C ALA A 444 -42.43 -82.66 114.85
N VAL A 445 -43.42 -83.23 114.14
CA VAL A 445 -43.61 -82.97 112.70
C VAL A 445 -44.21 -81.58 112.49
N GLU A 446 -45.10 -81.13 113.36
CA GLU A 446 -45.94 -79.93 113.18
C GLU A 446 -45.18 -78.60 113.36
N SER A 447 -43.92 -78.64 113.80
CA SER A 447 -42.96 -77.52 113.63
C SER A 447 -41.89 -77.89 112.61
N MET A 448 -41.14 -78.99 112.78
CA MET A 448 -39.97 -79.22 111.92
C MET A 448 -40.30 -79.44 110.44
N ALA A 449 -41.51 -79.91 110.09
CA ALA A 449 -41.95 -79.99 108.70
C ALA A 449 -42.57 -78.67 108.18
N VAL A 450 -43.13 -77.82 109.06
CA VAL A 450 -43.68 -76.50 108.69
C VAL A 450 -42.56 -75.47 108.56
N ASP A 451 -41.63 -75.44 109.52
CA ASP A 451 -40.40 -74.64 109.47
C ASP A 451 -39.54 -75.03 108.25
N ALA A 452 -39.53 -76.32 107.86
CA ALA A 452 -38.87 -76.80 106.64
C ALA A 452 -39.64 -76.41 105.37
N LEU A 453 -40.95 -76.70 105.26
CA LEU A 453 -41.74 -76.28 104.10
C LEU A 453 -41.69 -74.77 103.89
N GLN A 454 -41.69 -73.99 104.98
CA GLN A 454 -41.58 -72.54 104.87
C GLN A 454 -40.18 -72.11 104.43
N ALA A 455 -39.10 -72.74 104.90
CA ALA A 455 -37.76 -72.47 104.39
C ALA A 455 -37.60 -72.88 102.91
N ASP A 456 -38.23 -73.97 102.48
CA ASP A 456 -38.24 -74.43 101.08
C ASP A 456 -39.10 -73.49 100.20
N ILE A 457 -40.23 -72.98 100.71
CA ILE A 457 -41.07 -71.97 100.04
C ILE A 457 -40.34 -70.62 99.95
N ASP A 458 -39.73 -70.14 101.04
CA ASP A 458 -38.94 -68.89 101.06
C ASP A 458 -37.73 -69.00 100.09
N ALA A 459 -37.13 -70.19 99.95
CA ALA A 459 -36.07 -70.45 98.98
C ALA A 459 -36.58 -70.47 97.53
N VAL A 460 -37.73 -71.09 97.25
CA VAL A 460 -38.37 -71.07 95.92
C VAL A 460 -38.85 -69.66 95.57
N GLU A 461 -39.39 -68.89 96.51
CA GLU A 461 -39.76 -67.49 96.29
C GLU A 461 -38.53 -66.64 95.95
N SER A 462 -37.40 -66.86 96.63
CA SER A 462 -36.14 -66.18 96.32
C SER A 462 -35.55 -66.58 94.95
N ASP A 463 -35.56 -67.87 94.60
CA ASP A 463 -35.07 -68.37 93.30
C ASP A 463 -35.94 -67.84 92.15
N LEU A 464 -37.27 -67.96 92.29
CA LEU A 464 -38.22 -67.45 91.32
C LEU A 464 -38.14 -65.92 91.18
N SER A 465 -37.90 -65.18 92.27
CA SER A 465 -37.67 -63.73 92.21
C SER A 465 -36.41 -63.40 91.42
N SER A 466 -35.29 -64.08 91.66
CA SER A 466 -34.05 -63.82 90.91
C SER A 466 -34.12 -64.29 89.45
N ARG A 467 -34.84 -65.37 89.14
CA ARG A 467 -35.13 -65.78 87.74
C ARG A 467 -36.05 -64.78 87.04
N ILE A 468 -37.02 -64.21 87.75
CA ILE A 468 -37.87 -63.12 87.22
C ILE A 468 -37.05 -61.85 87.01
N GLU A 469 -36.16 -61.47 87.92
CA GLU A 469 -35.26 -60.31 87.76
C GLU A 469 -34.33 -60.49 86.54
N GLY A 470 -33.69 -61.65 86.39
CA GLY A 470 -32.87 -61.96 85.21
C GLY A 470 -33.66 -61.93 83.90
N LEU A 471 -34.88 -62.48 83.88
CA LEU A 471 -35.78 -62.40 82.71
C LEU A 471 -36.26 -60.98 82.41
N TRP A 472 -36.26 -60.04 83.37
CA TRP A 472 -36.51 -58.63 83.08
C TRP A 472 -35.28 -57.94 82.49
N GLU A 473 -34.07 -58.22 82.99
CA GLU A 473 -32.82 -57.70 82.40
C GLU A 473 -32.65 -58.19 80.96
N GLU A 474 -32.88 -59.48 80.68
CA GLU A 474 -32.80 -60.06 79.33
C GLU A 474 -33.92 -59.59 78.39
N VAL A 475 -35.11 -59.25 78.91
CA VAL A 475 -36.20 -58.64 78.13
C VAL A 475 -35.93 -57.17 77.81
N ASP A 476 -35.29 -56.42 78.71
CA ASP A 476 -34.86 -55.04 78.46
C ASP A 476 -33.68 -55.01 77.44
N ASP A 477 -32.68 -55.89 77.57
CA ASP A 477 -31.60 -56.05 76.59
C ASP A 477 -32.15 -56.44 75.20
N LEU A 478 -33.05 -57.44 75.14
CA LEU A 478 -33.70 -57.85 73.88
C LEU A 478 -34.59 -56.74 73.30
N ASN A 479 -35.22 -55.90 74.13
CA ASN A 479 -35.96 -54.73 73.67
C ASN A 479 -35.02 -53.71 73.01
N ASP A 480 -33.87 -53.43 73.61
CA ASP A 480 -32.90 -52.47 73.05
C ASP A 480 -32.27 -53.01 71.75
N ASP A 481 -31.95 -54.31 71.66
CA ASP A 481 -31.55 -54.96 70.40
C ASP A 481 -32.65 -54.86 69.33
N VAL A 482 -33.93 -55.04 69.70
CA VAL A 482 -35.06 -54.88 68.76
C VAL A 482 -35.22 -53.42 68.33
N VAL A 483 -34.93 -52.44 69.19
CA VAL A 483 -34.90 -51.01 68.82
C VAL A 483 -33.76 -50.73 67.83
N ASP A 484 -32.57 -51.29 68.06
CA ASP A 484 -31.41 -51.08 67.20
C ASP A 484 -31.56 -51.78 65.83
N VAL A 485 -32.13 -52.98 65.80
CA VAL A 485 -32.56 -53.66 64.56
C VAL A 485 -33.64 -52.85 63.84
N SER A 486 -34.63 -52.30 64.56
CA SER A 486 -35.69 -51.46 63.96
C SER A 486 -35.12 -50.17 63.37
N ALA A 487 -34.10 -49.57 63.98
CA ALA A 487 -33.38 -48.42 63.43
C ALA A 487 -32.65 -48.79 62.12
N ARG A 488 -31.86 -49.87 62.12
CA ARG A 488 -31.13 -50.37 60.94
C ARG A 488 -32.07 -50.79 59.79
N VAL A 489 -33.24 -51.36 60.11
CA VAL A 489 -34.30 -51.66 59.12
C VAL A 489 -34.94 -50.38 58.59
N GLY A 490 -35.01 -49.32 59.40
CA GLY A 490 -35.45 -47.99 58.98
C GLY A 490 -34.53 -47.29 57.97
N GLU A 491 -33.24 -47.67 57.90
CA GLU A 491 -32.25 -47.14 56.96
C GLU A 491 -32.25 -47.86 55.60
N LEU A 492 -32.86 -49.05 55.50
CA LEU A 492 -32.93 -49.82 54.24
C LEU A 492 -33.56 -49.06 53.05
N PRO A 493 -34.62 -48.25 53.20
CA PRO A 493 -35.18 -47.48 52.09
C PRO A 493 -34.23 -46.41 51.53
N ASP A 494 -33.39 -45.82 52.38
CA ASP A 494 -32.39 -44.82 51.94
C ASP A 494 -31.24 -45.51 51.19
N ILE A 495 -30.86 -46.72 51.62
CA ILE A 495 -29.91 -47.58 50.88
C ILE A 495 -30.52 -48.04 49.54
N GLU A 496 -31.81 -48.42 49.50
CA GLU A 496 -32.50 -48.77 48.26
C GLU A 496 -32.54 -47.58 47.29
N GLY A 497 -32.85 -46.38 47.77
CA GLY A 497 -32.80 -45.14 46.98
C GLY A 497 -31.40 -44.79 46.47
N ALA A 498 -30.36 -44.96 47.30
CA ALA A 498 -28.97 -44.75 46.88
C ALA A 498 -28.52 -45.77 45.81
N VAL A 499 -28.93 -47.03 45.94
CA VAL A 499 -28.66 -48.08 44.95
C VAL A 499 -29.43 -47.84 43.65
N GLU A 500 -30.68 -47.38 43.70
CA GLU A 500 -31.45 -47.07 42.50
C GLU A 500 -30.88 -45.85 41.75
N SER A 501 -30.50 -44.79 42.48
CA SER A 501 -29.76 -43.65 41.93
C SER A 501 -28.42 -44.07 41.29
N THR A 502 -27.66 -44.96 41.97
CA THR A 502 -26.41 -45.50 41.42
C THR A 502 -26.65 -46.30 40.12
N ARG A 503 -27.75 -47.07 40.03
CA ARG A 503 -28.14 -47.78 38.80
C ARG A 503 -28.52 -46.82 37.68
N GLU A 504 -29.17 -45.70 38.00
CA GLU A 504 -29.55 -44.68 37.02
C GLU A 504 -28.30 -43.99 36.45
N SER A 505 -27.35 -43.56 37.28
CA SER A 505 -26.07 -43.00 36.81
C SER A 505 -25.21 -44.01 36.04
N VAL A 506 -25.16 -45.29 36.46
CA VAL A 506 -24.47 -46.36 35.69
C VAL A 506 -25.14 -46.60 34.34
N ARG A 507 -26.47 -46.41 34.24
CA ARG A 507 -27.19 -46.49 32.98
C ARG A 507 -26.88 -45.31 32.06
N GLU A 508 -26.92 -44.10 32.59
CA GLU A 508 -26.59 -42.86 31.88
C GLU A 508 -25.17 -42.91 31.31
N LEU A 509 -24.18 -43.30 32.12
CA LEU A 509 -22.80 -43.55 31.67
C LEU A 509 -22.71 -44.66 30.61
N SER A 510 -23.51 -45.71 30.70
CA SER A 510 -23.53 -46.80 29.70
C SER A 510 -24.11 -46.35 28.37
N ASP A 511 -25.12 -45.48 28.38
CA ASP A 511 -25.75 -44.94 27.18
C ASP A 511 -24.83 -43.87 26.54
N GLU A 512 -24.21 -42.97 27.33
CA GLU A 512 -23.18 -42.03 26.87
C GLU A 512 -21.96 -42.76 26.27
N THR A 513 -21.52 -43.87 26.87
CA THR A 513 -20.45 -44.71 26.31
C THR A 513 -20.87 -45.42 25.00
N ALA A 514 -22.17 -45.61 24.76
CA ALA A 514 -22.66 -46.14 23.48
C ALA A 514 -22.69 -45.06 22.39
N ASP A 515 -23.08 -43.83 22.74
CA ASP A 515 -23.03 -42.68 21.82
C ASP A 515 -21.58 -42.32 21.46
N LEU A 516 -20.66 -42.28 22.42
CA LEU A 516 -19.22 -42.07 22.17
C LEU A 516 -18.62 -43.12 21.24
N ARG A 517 -19.02 -44.41 21.37
CA ARG A 517 -18.60 -45.46 20.41
C ARG A 517 -19.18 -45.26 19.02
N THR A 518 -20.38 -44.69 18.92
CA THR A 518 -21.03 -44.39 17.64
C THR A 518 -20.30 -43.25 16.93
N SER A 519 -20.05 -42.14 17.64
CA SER A 519 -19.28 -41.00 17.09
C SER A 519 -17.82 -41.37 16.77
N LEU A 520 -17.20 -42.29 17.52
CA LEU A 520 -15.88 -42.83 17.16
C LEU A 520 -15.93 -43.63 15.85
N GLY A 521 -16.99 -44.40 15.61
CA GLY A 521 -17.22 -45.11 14.35
C GLY A 521 -17.45 -44.15 13.17
N GLU A 522 -18.28 -43.13 13.35
CA GLU A 522 -18.53 -42.08 12.36
C GLU A 522 -17.25 -41.27 12.05
N LEU A 523 -16.43 -40.99 13.07
CA LEU A 523 -15.13 -40.37 12.90
C LEU A 523 -14.14 -41.29 12.17
N GLN A 524 -14.13 -42.59 12.45
CA GLN A 524 -13.31 -43.55 11.72
C GLN A 524 -13.75 -43.66 10.25
N GLU A 525 -15.04 -43.75 9.94
CA GLU A 525 -15.54 -43.73 8.55
C GLU A 525 -15.17 -42.40 7.85
N THR A 526 -15.20 -41.27 8.58
CA THR A 526 -14.75 -39.98 8.07
C THR A 526 -13.25 -39.96 7.80
N VAL A 527 -12.42 -40.55 8.67
CA VAL A 527 -10.96 -40.68 8.48
C VAL A 527 -10.64 -41.62 7.32
N GLU A 528 -11.29 -42.79 7.20
CA GLU A 528 -11.10 -43.70 6.06
C GLU A 528 -11.55 -43.05 4.73
N SER A 529 -12.61 -42.22 4.76
CA SER A 529 -13.00 -41.40 3.61
C SER A 529 -11.94 -40.33 3.29
N LEU A 530 -11.40 -39.63 4.30
CA LEU A 530 -10.35 -38.62 4.12
C LEU A 530 -9.00 -39.22 3.70
N GLU A 531 -8.67 -40.45 4.10
CA GLU A 531 -7.52 -41.19 3.56
C GLU A 531 -7.74 -41.61 2.09
N SER A 532 -8.99 -41.84 1.68
CA SER A 532 -9.33 -42.12 0.28
C SER A 532 -9.50 -40.86 -0.59
N GLU A 533 -9.75 -39.68 0.00
CA GLU A 533 -9.86 -38.39 -0.71
C GLU A 533 -8.56 -37.57 -0.67
N THR A 534 -7.69 -37.79 0.33
CA THR A 534 -6.33 -37.25 0.36
C THR A 534 -5.57 -37.73 -0.87
N ALA A 535 -5.07 -36.75 -1.65
CA ALA A 535 -4.43 -36.96 -2.96
C ALA A 535 -3.54 -38.21 -2.97
N THR A 536 -3.95 -39.21 -3.74
CA THR A 536 -3.40 -40.56 -3.63
C THR A 536 -1.93 -40.57 -4.04
N ARG A 537 -1.25 -41.67 -3.72
CA ARG A 537 0.11 -41.93 -4.24
C ARG A 537 0.20 -41.80 -5.77
N GLY A 538 -0.89 -42.03 -6.50
CA GLY A 538 -0.97 -41.83 -7.95
C GLY A 538 -0.97 -40.35 -8.35
N ASP A 539 -1.68 -39.50 -7.60
CA ASP A 539 -1.77 -38.06 -7.85
C ASP A 539 -0.43 -37.36 -7.55
N ILE A 540 0.22 -37.73 -6.43
CA ILE A 540 1.59 -37.29 -6.11
C ILE A 540 2.58 -37.77 -7.17
N GLN A 541 2.39 -38.97 -7.74
CA GLN A 541 3.21 -39.47 -8.84
C GLN A 541 2.94 -38.75 -10.18
N SER A 542 1.71 -38.29 -10.43
CA SER A 542 1.41 -37.42 -11.57
C SER A 542 2.11 -36.08 -11.42
N VAL A 543 1.93 -35.41 -10.27
CA VAL A 543 2.57 -34.11 -9.98
C VAL A 543 4.09 -34.21 -10.06
N ALA A 544 4.70 -35.32 -9.62
CA ALA A 544 6.13 -35.56 -9.79
C ALA A 544 6.55 -35.71 -11.26
N ALA A 545 5.78 -36.45 -12.08
CA ALA A 545 6.04 -36.60 -13.50
C ALA A 545 5.83 -35.29 -14.29
N ASP A 546 4.85 -34.48 -13.89
CA ASP A 546 4.61 -33.14 -14.44
C ASP A 546 5.76 -32.18 -14.08
N LEU A 547 6.32 -32.29 -12.86
CA LEU A 547 7.52 -31.57 -12.42
C LEU A 547 8.79 -31.98 -13.18
N ASP A 548 9.01 -33.28 -13.40
CA ASP A 548 10.10 -33.79 -14.24
C ASP A 548 9.97 -33.25 -15.68
N GLY A 549 8.76 -33.23 -16.24
CA GLY A 549 8.47 -32.66 -17.56
C GLY A 549 8.76 -31.15 -17.64
N VAL A 550 8.38 -30.38 -16.62
CA VAL A 550 8.71 -28.95 -16.53
C VAL A 550 10.22 -28.72 -16.38
N ALA A 551 10.95 -29.61 -15.72
CA ALA A 551 12.41 -29.53 -15.62
C ALA A 551 13.09 -29.80 -16.99
N ASP A 552 12.65 -30.80 -17.74
CA ASP A 552 13.12 -31.10 -19.10
C ASP A 552 12.82 -29.96 -20.09
N ASP A 553 11.63 -29.35 -20.01
CA ASP A 553 11.25 -28.18 -20.80
C ASP A 553 12.10 -26.94 -20.43
N LEU A 554 12.38 -26.73 -19.15
CA LEU A 554 13.23 -25.62 -18.68
C LEU A 554 14.69 -25.82 -19.09
N GLU A 555 15.23 -27.03 -19.03
CA GLU A 555 16.57 -27.34 -19.54
C GLU A 555 16.63 -27.21 -21.08
N THR A 556 15.53 -27.52 -21.77
CA THR A 556 15.40 -27.32 -23.22
C THR A 556 15.34 -25.83 -23.59
N LEU A 557 14.56 -25.02 -22.88
CA LEU A 557 14.53 -23.57 -23.01
C LEU A 557 15.89 -22.95 -22.71
N ARG A 558 16.58 -23.42 -21.67
CA ARG A 558 17.95 -23.00 -21.34
C ARG A 558 18.92 -23.29 -22.48
N ARG A 559 18.90 -24.49 -23.08
CA ARG A 559 19.72 -24.84 -24.25
C ARG A 559 19.40 -23.99 -25.47
N GLN A 560 18.13 -23.61 -25.66
CA GLN A 560 17.73 -22.68 -26.72
C GLN A 560 18.28 -21.27 -26.46
N PHE A 561 18.17 -20.76 -25.23
CA PHE A 561 18.69 -19.45 -24.83
C PHE A 561 20.22 -19.36 -24.93
N GLU A 562 20.94 -20.36 -24.42
CA GLU A 562 22.39 -20.52 -24.59
C GLU A 562 22.80 -20.69 -26.08
N GLY A 563 21.86 -21.00 -26.97
CA GLY A 563 22.02 -20.97 -28.43
C GLY A 563 21.74 -19.61 -29.07
N VAL A 564 20.85 -18.80 -28.50
CA VAL A 564 20.44 -17.47 -28.99
C VAL A 564 21.46 -16.38 -28.63
N ASP A 565 22.06 -16.44 -27.44
CA ASP A 565 23.06 -15.46 -26.96
C ASP A 565 24.36 -15.42 -27.79
N ARG A 566 24.52 -16.33 -28.75
CA ARG A 566 25.62 -16.28 -29.74
C ARG A 566 25.17 -15.59 -31.02
N VAL A 567 25.10 -14.25 -30.98
CA VAL A 567 25.24 -13.44 -32.19
C VAL A 567 26.55 -13.87 -32.87
N ASP A 568 26.47 -14.46 -34.06
CA ASP A 568 27.65 -14.99 -34.74
C ASP A 568 28.65 -13.84 -34.96
N PRO A 569 29.88 -13.90 -34.42
CA PRO A 569 30.85 -12.83 -34.58
C PRO A 569 31.15 -12.54 -36.06
N LYS A 570 30.93 -13.49 -36.98
CA LYS A 570 31.04 -13.27 -38.43
C LYS A 570 29.91 -12.41 -39.01
N GLN A 571 28.72 -12.42 -38.40
CA GLN A 571 27.66 -11.49 -38.78
C GLN A 571 27.98 -10.07 -38.28
N VAL A 572 28.58 -9.95 -37.08
CA VAL A 572 29.08 -8.64 -36.59
C VAL A 572 30.23 -8.13 -37.43
N GLU A 573 31.22 -8.98 -37.76
CA GLU A 573 32.36 -8.67 -38.62
C GLU A 573 31.89 -8.35 -40.06
N GLY A 574 30.89 -9.06 -40.58
CA GLY A 574 30.24 -8.76 -41.86
C GLY A 574 29.52 -7.41 -41.85
N LEU A 575 28.72 -7.12 -40.82
CA LEU A 575 28.04 -5.82 -40.66
C LEU A 575 29.04 -4.66 -40.49
N GLN A 576 30.16 -4.87 -39.80
CA GLN A 576 31.25 -3.90 -39.72
C GLN A 576 31.91 -3.67 -41.08
N GLN A 577 32.13 -4.74 -41.85
CA GLN A 577 32.70 -4.66 -43.21
C GLN A 577 31.76 -3.98 -44.21
N ASP A 578 30.44 -4.21 -44.11
CA ASP A 578 29.42 -3.49 -44.87
C ASP A 578 29.34 -2.01 -44.47
N LEU A 579 29.45 -1.69 -43.18
CA LEU A 579 29.43 -0.31 -42.68
C LEU A 579 30.71 0.45 -43.09
N ASP A 580 31.87 -0.20 -43.07
CA ASP A 580 33.12 0.33 -43.62
C ASP A 580 33.00 0.58 -45.14
N ALA A 581 32.44 -0.37 -45.90
CA ALA A 581 32.20 -0.20 -47.34
C ALA A 581 31.19 0.92 -47.64
N LEU A 582 30.17 1.10 -46.78
CA LEU A 582 29.21 2.19 -46.87
C LEU A 582 29.87 3.54 -46.56
N ARG A 583 30.73 3.61 -45.53
CA ARG A 583 31.52 4.81 -45.20
C ARG A 583 32.43 5.21 -46.36
N ASP A 584 33.16 4.27 -46.93
CA ASP A 584 34.05 4.54 -48.08
C ASP A 584 33.26 4.97 -49.32
N THR A 585 32.05 4.42 -49.51
CA THR A 585 31.11 4.88 -50.56
C THR A 585 30.62 6.31 -50.31
N VAL A 586 30.30 6.67 -49.06
CA VAL A 586 29.92 8.04 -48.67
C VAL A 586 31.09 9.01 -48.85
N LEU A 587 32.31 8.63 -48.47
CA LEU A 587 33.51 9.44 -48.71
C LEU A 587 33.79 9.64 -50.21
N ASN A 588 33.59 8.60 -51.03
CA ASN A 588 33.68 8.73 -52.49
C ASN A 588 32.61 9.66 -53.07
N HIS A 589 31.37 9.60 -52.55
CA HIS A 589 30.31 10.52 -52.93
C HIS A 589 30.59 11.97 -52.49
N ALA A 590 31.19 12.18 -51.31
CA ALA A 590 31.62 13.50 -50.86
C ALA A 590 32.72 14.09 -51.78
N GLN A 591 33.77 13.32 -52.09
CA GLN A 591 34.83 13.74 -53.03
C GLN A 591 34.29 13.98 -54.45
N ARG A 592 33.27 13.23 -54.88
CA ARG A 592 32.60 13.46 -56.16
C ARG A 592 31.69 14.69 -56.14
N LEU A 593 31.09 15.04 -55.01
CA LEU A 593 30.36 16.30 -54.81
C LEU A 593 31.33 17.49 -54.83
N GLU A 594 32.42 17.45 -54.08
CA GLU A 594 33.50 18.45 -54.11
C GLU A 594 34.05 18.64 -55.54
N GLY A 595 34.26 17.54 -56.27
CA GLY A 595 34.64 17.59 -57.69
C GLY A 595 33.57 18.22 -58.60
N VAL A 596 32.28 17.96 -58.35
CA VAL A 596 31.17 18.57 -59.09
C VAL A 596 31.04 20.07 -58.76
N GLU A 597 31.15 20.47 -57.50
CA GLU A 597 31.18 21.87 -57.06
C GLU A 597 32.37 22.61 -57.67
N GLY A 598 33.56 22.01 -57.68
CA GLY A 598 34.74 22.51 -58.39
C GLY A 598 34.47 22.73 -59.88
N THR A 599 33.89 21.74 -60.58
CA THR A 599 33.52 21.92 -62.00
C THR A 599 32.40 22.92 -62.21
N THR A 600 31.52 23.13 -61.22
CA THR A 600 30.43 24.12 -61.27
C THR A 600 30.98 25.53 -61.10
N SER A 601 31.92 25.74 -60.17
CA SER A 601 32.64 27.00 -60.01
C SER A 601 33.49 27.34 -61.25
N ASP A 602 34.19 26.36 -61.82
CA ASP A 602 34.96 26.54 -63.06
C ASP A 602 34.03 26.81 -64.27
N LEU A 603 32.79 26.28 -64.26
CA LEU A 603 31.76 26.56 -65.27
C LEU A 603 31.11 27.93 -65.07
N ASP A 604 30.90 28.39 -63.84
CA ASP A 604 30.38 29.73 -63.52
C ASP A 604 31.42 30.82 -63.82
N ASP A 605 32.68 30.63 -63.44
CA ASP A 605 33.78 31.50 -63.88
C ASP A 605 33.85 31.56 -65.43
N ARG A 606 33.57 30.47 -66.13
CA ARG A 606 33.49 30.44 -67.61
C ARG A 606 32.24 31.12 -68.13
N LEU A 607 31.12 31.03 -67.41
CA LEU A 607 29.85 31.71 -67.73
C LEU A 607 30.01 33.23 -67.56
N GLU A 608 30.62 33.69 -66.47
CA GLU A 608 30.90 35.11 -66.26
C GLU A 608 31.96 35.64 -67.24
N ARG A 609 33.00 34.85 -67.54
CA ARG A 609 33.93 35.13 -68.66
C ARG A 609 33.20 35.21 -70.00
N ALA A 610 32.12 34.44 -70.22
CA ALA A 610 31.29 34.54 -71.41
C ALA A 610 30.42 35.81 -71.38
N TYR A 611 29.72 36.13 -70.28
CA TYR A 611 28.95 37.37 -70.13
C TYR A 611 29.82 38.63 -70.29
N ARG A 612 31.02 38.66 -69.71
CA ARG A 612 32.02 39.73 -69.92
C ARG A 612 32.53 39.82 -71.38
N ASN A 613 32.40 38.76 -72.18
CA ASN A 613 32.63 38.80 -73.63
C ASN A 613 31.35 39.19 -74.40
N THR A 614 30.15 38.88 -73.92
CA THR A 614 28.87 39.40 -74.46
C THR A 614 28.77 40.91 -74.26
N ALA A 615 29.30 41.47 -73.17
CA ALA A 615 29.48 42.92 -73.01
C ALA A 615 30.44 43.53 -74.07
N LYS A 616 31.35 42.74 -74.66
CA LYS A 616 32.14 43.15 -75.82
C LYS A 616 31.34 43.05 -77.14
N ALA A 617 30.22 42.34 -77.16
CA ALA A 617 29.28 42.40 -78.28
C ALA A 617 28.46 43.71 -78.26
N GLU A 618 28.18 44.32 -77.10
CA GLU A 618 27.73 45.71 -77.04
C GLU A 618 28.80 46.68 -77.55
N ALA A 619 30.08 46.44 -77.24
CA ALA A 619 31.17 47.20 -77.85
C ALA A 619 31.26 47.02 -79.38
N LEU A 620 30.93 45.84 -79.92
CA LEU A 620 30.78 45.64 -81.38
C LEU A 620 29.55 46.35 -81.96
N SER A 621 28.42 46.41 -81.24
CA SER A 621 27.25 47.21 -81.63
C SER A 621 27.58 48.71 -81.67
N SER A 622 28.32 49.21 -80.67
CA SER A 622 28.86 50.57 -80.65
C SER A 622 29.87 50.82 -81.77
N LEU A 623 30.71 49.83 -82.11
CA LEU A 623 31.63 49.90 -83.24
C LEU A 623 30.87 49.97 -84.57
N GLN A 624 29.83 49.17 -84.75
CA GLN A 624 28.96 49.18 -85.94
C GLN A 624 28.21 50.52 -86.06
N ALA A 625 27.74 51.09 -84.95
CA ALA A 625 27.15 52.42 -84.94
C ALA A 625 28.14 53.54 -85.34
N GLU A 626 29.43 53.43 -84.97
CA GLU A 626 30.44 54.40 -85.44
C GLU A 626 30.90 54.12 -86.88
N VAL A 627 30.94 52.87 -87.35
CA VAL A 627 31.18 52.53 -88.76
C VAL A 627 30.11 53.19 -89.64
N ASN A 628 28.83 53.05 -89.29
CA ASN A 628 27.74 53.72 -90.01
C ASN A 628 27.94 55.26 -90.04
N ARG A 629 28.34 55.88 -88.92
CA ARG A 629 28.65 57.33 -88.88
C ARG A 629 29.89 57.71 -89.69
N VAL A 630 30.86 56.81 -89.86
CA VAL A 630 32.03 57.05 -90.72
C VAL A 630 31.63 56.93 -92.19
N GLU A 631 30.73 56.00 -92.53
CA GLU A 631 30.15 55.84 -93.86
C GLU A 631 29.28 57.05 -94.24
N ASP A 632 28.35 57.49 -93.38
CA ASP A 632 27.57 58.73 -93.55
C ASP A 632 28.46 59.96 -93.77
N ARG A 633 29.55 60.10 -92.98
CA ARG A 633 30.53 61.19 -93.14
C ARG A 633 31.33 61.07 -94.43
N ALA A 634 31.64 59.86 -94.89
CA ALA A 634 32.33 59.64 -96.16
C ALA A 634 31.46 60.04 -97.34
N VAL A 635 30.17 59.63 -97.36
CA VAL A 635 29.19 60.07 -98.36
C VAL A 635 29.03 61.59 -98.33
N THR A 636 28.87 62.19 -97.15
CA THR A 636 28.77 63.66 -97.00
C THR A 636 30.04 64.37 -97.51
N ALA A 637 31.23 63.78 -97.32
CA ALA A 637 32.49 64.32 -97.83
C ALA A 637 32.64 64.15 -99.35
N GLU A 638 32.10 63.07 -99.93
CA GLU A 638 32.07 62.84 -101.37
C GLU A 638 31.06 63.77 -102.07
N GLU A 639 29.88 64.01 -101.48
CA GLU A 639 28.95 65.07 -101.91
C GLU A 639 29.60 66.45 -101.84
N ALA A 640 30.33 66.76 -100.75
CA ALA A 640 31.06 68.01 -100.61
C ALA A 640 32.21 68.15 -101.61
N ALA A 641 32.92 67.07 -101.93
CA ALA A 641 33.95 67.04 -102.97
C ALA A 641 33.36 67.23 -104.37
N THR A 642 32.23 66.59 -104.68
CA THR A 642 31.48 66.78 -105.94
C THR A 642 30.96 68.22 -106.05
N GLY A 643 30.50 68.81 -104.94
CA GLY A 643 30.17 70.22 -104.84
C GLY A 643 31.38 71.13 -105.07
N ALA A 644 32.55 70.76 -104.54
CA ALA A 644 33.80 71.49 -104.77
C ALA A 644 34.25 71.42 -106.24
N GLU A 645 34.23 70.26 -106.88
CA GLU A 645 34.50 70.11 -108.33
C GLU A 645 33.55 70.98 -109.16
N LYS A 646 32.26 71.04 -108.80
CA LYS A 646 31.31 71.94 -109.45
C LYS A 646 31.71 73.41 -109.26
N THR A 647 32.05 73.84 -108.05
CA THR A 647 32.53 75.23 -107.84
C THR A 647 33.84 75.53 -108.58
N VAL A 648 34.74 74.55 -108.73
CA VAL A 648 35.95 74.69 -109.55
C VAL A 648 35.57 74.84 -111.03
N THR A 649 34.61 74.06 -111.53
CA THR A 649 34.10 74.16 -112.90
C THR A 649 33.43 75.52 -113.16
N ASP A 650 32.60 76.00 -112.22
CA ASP A 650 31.98 77.32 -112.27
C ASP A 650 33.06 78.44 -112.22
N VAL A 651 34.12 78.27 -111.42
CA VAL A 651 35.28 79.17 -111.39
C VAL A 651 36.07 79.15 -112.69
N GLU A 652 36.34 77.98 -113.30
CA GLU A 652 36.98 77.90 -114.62
C GLU A 652 36.11 78.55 -115.72
N GLY A 653 34.79 78.44 -115.60
CA GLY A 653 33.84 79.19 -116.43
C GLY A 653 33.96 80.70 -116.26
N THR A 654 33.97 81.21 -115.02
CA THR A 654 34.16 82.65 -114.77
C THR A 654 35.54 83.15 -115.16
N VAL A 655 36.61 82.37 -114.98
CA VAL A 655 37.96 82.70 -115.45
C VAL A 655 38.05 82.71 -116.98
N SER A 656 37.30 81.85 -117.66
CA SER A 656 37.19 81.86 -119.12
C SER A 656 36.45 83.12 -119.61
N SER A 657 35.31 83.46 -118.99
CA SER A 657 34.60 84.72 -119.25
C SER A 657 35.50 85.93 -118.98
N LEU A 658 36.19 85.98 -117.85
CA LEU A 658 37.07 87.09 -117.49
C LEU A 658 38.27 87.21 -118.43
N ARG A 659 38.69 86.11 -119.06
CA ARG A 659 39.73 86.11 -120.11
C ARG A 659 39.18 86.68 -121.42
N GLU A 660 37.96 86.30 -121.79
CA GLU A 660 37.26 86.86 -122.94
C GLU A 660 36.96 88.36 -122.74
N ASP A 661 36.57 88.78 -121.53
CA ASP A 661 36.45 90.18 -121.12
C ASP A 661 37.80 90.92 -121.20
N VAL A 662 38.91 90.29 -120.80
CA VAL A 662 40.26 90.87 -120.90
C VAL A 662 40.72 90.99 -122.35
N ASP A 663 40.46 90.01 -123.21
CA ASP A 663 40.80 90.09 -124.64
C ASP A 663 39.84 91.07 -125.37
N GLN A 664 38.60 91.23 -124.92
CA GLN A 664 37.68 92.28 -125.39
C GLN A 664 38.11 93.68 -124.91
N LEU A 665 38.55 93.83 -123.66
CA LEU A 665 39.18 95.05 -123.13
C LEU A 665 40.48 95.36 -123.86
N ARG A 666 41.23 94.35 -124.29
CA ARG A 666 42.45 94.52 -125.09
C ARG A 666 42.12 95.00 -126.50
N SER A 667 41.10 94.42 -127.15
CA SER A 667 40.54 94.93 -128.41
C SER A 667 40.01 96.36 -128.30
N MET A 668 39.33 96.69 -127.18
CA MET A 668 38.95 98.07 -126.86
C MET A 668 40.18 98.97 -126.62
N THR A 669 41.26 98.47 -126.01
CA THR A 669 42.49 99.24 -125.76
C THR A 669 43.26 99.50 -127.05
N ASP A 670 43.39 98.51 -127.94
CA ASP A 670 44.04 98.67 -129.23
C ASP A 670 43.23 99.63 -130.13
N SER A 671 41.89 99.52 -130.14
CA SER A 671 41.04 100.50 -130.86
C SER A 671 41.01 101.88 -130.20
N LEU A 672 41.25 102.01 -128.90
CA LEU A 672 41.41 103.31 -128.22
C LEU A 672 42.78 103.94 -128.53
N ALA A 673 43.84 103.13 -128.64
CA ALA A 673 45.17 103.55 -129.09
C ALA A 673 45.14 104.00 -130.57
N GLU A 674 44.31 103.39 -131.41
CA GLU A 674 44.10 103.80 -132.80
C GLU A 674 43.20 105.04 -132.96
N ASN A 675 42.45 105.46 -131.92
CA ASN A 675 41.47 106.56 -131.98
C ASN A 675 41.71 107.74 -131.01
N THR A 676 42.92 107.93 -130.45
CA THR A 676 43.20 109.05 -129.52
C THR A 676 44.06 110.17 -130.14
N PRO A 677 43.46 111.22 -130.75
CA PRO A 677 44.17 112.39 -131.22
C PRO A 677 44.42 113.45 -130.12
N THR A 678 45.44 114.28 -130.39
CA THR A 678 46.04 115.33 -129.55
C THR A 678 45.11 116.30 -128.77
N ARG A 679 45.24 116.28 -127.44
CA ARG A 679 45.51 117.45 -126.54
C ARG A 679 44.68 118.75 -126.65
N SER A 680 43.52 118.80 -127.31
CA SER A 680 42.70 120.04 -127.37
C SER A 680 41.27 119.90 -126.82
N THR A 681 40.94 118.78 -126.18
CA THR A 681 39.59 118.45 -125.66
C THR A 681 39.56 118.18 -124.15
N VAL A 682 40.69 118.32 -123.45
CA VAL A 682 40.79 118.03 -122.01
C VAL A 682 40.36 119.22 -121.14
N ASP A 683 40.49 120.46 -121.64
CA ASP A 683 40.06 121.67 -120.93
C ASP A 683 38.52 121.77 -120.79
N GLU A 684 37.74 121.04 -121.60
CA GLU A 684 36.28 121.19 -121.70
C GLU A 684 35.47 120.23 -120.78
N SER A 685 36.13 119.28 -120.12
CA SER A 685 35.47 118.27 -119.26
C SER A 685 35.79 118.36 -117.77
N LEU A 686 36.80 119.14 -117.36
CA LEU A 686 37.06 119.44 -115.95
C LEU A 686 35.96 120.33 -115.33
N ASP A 687 35.43 121.28 -116.10
CA ASP A 687 34.39 122.22 -115.66
C ASP A 687 33.05 121.56 -115.27
N ASP A 688 32.77 120.31 -115.69
CA ASP A 688 31.43 119.69 -115.59
C ASP A 688 31.24 118.75 -114.40
N ILE A 689 32.29 118.08 -113.92
CA ILE A 689 32.17 117.04 -112.88
C ILE A 689 32.29 117.61 -111.46
N GLU A 690 32.98 118.74 -111.28
CA GLU A 690 32.98 119.48 -109.99
C GLU A 690 31.54 119.87 -109.59
N ARG A 691 30.69 120.18 -110.58
CA ARG A 691 29.24 120.45 -110.42
C ARG A 691 28.37 119.25 -110.04
N ARG A 692 28.91 118.03 -109.92
CA ARG A 692 28.13 116.81 -109.60
C ARG A 692 28.47 116.18 -108.24
N LEU A 693 29.49 116.67 -107.52
CA LEU A 693 29.85 116.15 -106.20
C LEU A 693 28.98 116.72 -105.07
N GLU A 694 28.50 117.96 -105.18
CA GLU A 694 27.67 118.62 -104.16
C GLU A 694 26.22 118.06 -104.03
N ALA A 695 25.80 117.15 -104.90
CA ALA A 695 24.38 116.85 -105.14
C ALA A 695 23.78 115.70 -104.32
N LEU A 696 24.56 114.95 -103.52
CA LEU A 696 24.13 113.67 -102.91
C LEU A 696 24.53 113.45 -101.44
N GLU A 697 24.85 114.51 -100.69
CA GLU A 697 25.25 114.43 -99.27
C GLU A 697 24.07 114.49 -98.26
N HIS A 698 22.79 114.50 -98.70
CA HIS A 698 21.63 114.75 -97.80
C HIS A 698 20.42 113.80 -98.00
N GLY A 699 19.94 113.21 -96.88
CA GLY A 699 18.65 112.47 -96.75
C GLY A 699 18.79 111.07 -96.11
N GLN A 700 18.77 110.88 -94.78
CA GLN A 700 17.61 110.77 -93.84
C GLN A 700 16.80 109.43 -93.94
N GLN A 701 16.78 108.55 -92.90
CA GLN A 701 15.99 108.54 -91.62
C GLN A 701 14.50 108.10 -91.82
N GLN A 702 13.90 107.08 -91.16
CA GLN A 702 13.57 106.80 -89.72
C GLN A 702 12.92 105.38 -89.56
N SER A 703 12.54 104.75 -88.41
CA SER A 703 12.89 104.75 -86.96
C SER A 703 12.07 103.67 -86.18
N GLY A 704 12.55 103.14 -85.03
CA GLY A 704 11.79 102.38 -83.99
C GLY A 704 11.51 100.86 -84.23
N GLU A 705 10.79 100.05 -83.41
CA GLU A 705 10.29 100.05 -81.98
C GLU A 705 9.52 98.67 -81.76
N GLN A 706 9.19 97.99 -80.63
CA GLN A 706 9.43 97.99 -79.15
C GLN A 706 9.24 96.53 -78.57
N PRO A 707 9.66 96.14 -77.33
CA PRO A 707 9.68 94.71 -76.90
C PRO A 707 9.01 94.29 -75.54
N ALA A 708 8.68 92.98 -75.42
CA ALA A 708 8.50 92.13 -74.21
C ALA A 708 7.29 92.44 -73.25
N PRO A 709 6.81 91.51 -72.36
CA PRO A 709 7.55 90.82 -71.27
C PRO A 709 7.18 89.32 -71.02
N VAL A 710 7.55 88.76 -69.84
CA VAL A 710 7.55 87.31 -69.48
C VAL A 710 7.01 87.06 -68.05
N GLY A 711 6.44 85.88 -67.77
CA GLY A 711 6.40 85.32 -66.40
C GLY A 711 5.46 84.12 -66.14
N GLY A 712 5.85 83.18 -65.25
CA GLY A 712 4.86 82.61 -64.32
C GLY A 712 4.73 81.10 -64.02
N VAL A 713 5.55 80.16 -64.51
CA VAL A 713 5.37 78.71 -64.15
C VAL A 713 6.68 77.99 -63.83
N ALA A 714 7.01 77.82 -62.54
CA ALA A 714 8.16 77.00 -62.10
C ALA A 714 8.06 76.43 -60.67
N SER A 715 7.50 77.18 -59.71
CA SER A 715 7.69 76.88 -58.27
C SER A 715 6.89 75.68 -57.71
N LYS A 716 5.67 75.40 -58.19
CA LYS A 716 4.82 74.33 -57.60
C LYS A 716 5.30 72.90 -57.94
N PHE A 717 5.85 72.67 -59.14
CA PHE A 717 6.19 71.30 -59.60
C PHE A 717 7.37 70.68 -58.82
N MET A 718 8.35 71.50 -58.43
CA MET A 718 9.57 71.02 -57.76
C MET A 718 9.31 70.57 -56.31
N LEU A 719 8.34 71.20 -55.62
CA LEU A 719 7.93 70.81 -54.27
C LEU A 719 7.12 69.51 -54.24
N GLN A 720 6.23 69.29 -55.21
CA GLN A 720 5.46 68.04 -55.30
C GLN A 720 6.34 66.82 -55.55
N LEU A 721 7.38 66.96 -56.39
CA LEU A 721 8.30 65.86 -56.71
C LEU A 721 9.15 65.45 -55.50
N LEU A 722 9.58 66.41 -54.66
CA LEU A 722 10.33 66.15 -53.44
C LEU A 722 9.50 65.43 -52.35
N ALA A 723 8.21 65.76 -52.22
CA ALA A 723 7.30 65.10 -51.28
C ALA A 723 7.11 63.61 -51.62
N VAL A 724 6.95 63.27 -52.90
CA VAL A 724 6.79 61.87 -53.36
C VAL A 724 8.07 61.05 -53.12
N GLY A 725 9.26 61.65 -53.31
CA GLY A 725 10.55 60.99 -53.07
C GLY A 725 10.81 60.64 -51.60
N LEU A 726 10.35 61.47 -50.65
CA LEU A 726 10.48 61.17 -49.22
C LEU A 726 9.53 60.04 -48.77
N ALA A 727 8.32 60.00 -49.31
CA ALA A 727 7.33 58.97 -48.97
C ALA A 727 7.77 57.56 -49.42
N SER A 728 8.33 57.43 -50.63
CA SER A 728 8.76 56.12 -51.15
C SER A 728 9.96 55.55 -50.40
N VAL A 729 10.96 56.37 -50.09
CA VAL A 729 12.14 55.95 -49.31
C VAL A 729 11.76 55.58 -47.87
N GLY A 730 10.90 56.37 -47.21
CA GLY A 730 10.40 56.08 -45.86
C GLY A 730 9.60 54.77 -45.79
N GLY A 731 8.74 54.51 -46.78
CA GLY A 731 7.99 53.26 -46.88
C GLY A 731 8.89 52.03 -47.06
N LEU A 732 9.85 52.09 -48.00
CA LEU A 732 10.75 50.97 -48.30
C LEU A 732 11.67 50.64 -47.10
N ALA A 733 12.22 51.66 -46.43
CA ALA A 733 12.98 51.49 -45.20
C ALA A 733 12.16 50.88 -44.05
N SER A 734 10.86 51.21 -43.96
CA SER A 734 9.97 50.65 -42.93
C SER A 734 9.68 49.16 -43.16
N VAL A 735 9.49 48.73 -44.42
CA VAL A 735 9.33 47.31 -44.77
C VAL A 735 10.61 46.52 -44.44
N LEU A 736 11.76 47.04 -44.86
CA LEU A 736 13.06 46.41 -44.60
C LEU A 736 13.40 46.31 -43.10
N ALA A 737 12.94 47.26 -42.28
CA ALA A 737 13.08 47.20 -40.83
C ALA A 737 12.15 46.17 -40.16
N ILE A 738 10.98 45.88 -40.74
CA ILE A 738 10.07 44.80 -40.29
C ILE A 738 10.62 43.43 -40.68
N GLU A 739 11.17 43.31 -41.90
CA GLU A 739 11.76 42.07 -42.41
C GLU A 739 13.10 41.70 -41.73
N LEU A 740 13.65 42.62 -40.92
CA LEU A 740 14.80 42.42 -40.02
C LEU A 740 14.41 42.40 -38.52
N ASP A 741 13.11 42.33 -38.21
CA ASP A 741 12.52 42.30 -36.85
C ASP A 741 12.92 43.48 -35.92
N LEU A 742 13.33 44.61 -36.51
CA LEU A 742 13.69 45.84 -35.79
C LEU A 742 12.46 46.73 -35.57
N VAL A 743 11.42 46.17 -34.95
CA VAL A 743 10.12 46.83 -34.67
C VAL A 743 10.21 48.27 -34.16
N PRO A 744 11.02 48.62 -33.12
CA PRO A 744 11.12 50.01 -32.64
C PRO A 744 11.75 50.95 -33.68
N LEU A 745 12.61 50.45 -34.57
CA LEU A 745 13.20 51.23 -35.67
C LEU A 745 12.16 51.52 -36.75
N ALA A 746 11.33 50.53 -37.10
CA ALA A 746 10.22 50.70 -38.06
C ALA A 746 9.20 51.75 -37.57
N VAL A 747 8.82 51.70 -36.28
CA VAL A 747 7.98 52.74 -35.66
C VAL A 747 8.66 54.11 -35.71
N GLY A 748 9.98 54.16 -35.47
CA GLY A 748 10.79 55.37 -35.59
C GLY A 748 10.71 56.01 -36.98
N PHE A 749 10.90 55.24 -38.05
CA PHE A 749 10.78 55.73 -39.44
C PHE A 749 9.36 56.21 -39.77
N LEU A 750 8.34 55.48 -39.34
CA LEU A 750 6.94 55.82 -39.59
C LEU A 750 6.58 57.17 -38.92
N VAL A 751 7.03 57.40 -37.69
CA VAL A 751 6.79 58.66 -36.97
C VAL A 751 7.64 59.82 -37.52
N LEU A 752 8.94 59.63 -37.72
CA LEU A 752 9.87 60.72 -38.06
C LEU A 752 9.94 61.09 -39.55
N VAL A 753 9.59 60.19 -40.48
CA VAL A 753 9.67 60.47 -41.93
C VAL A 753 8.29 60.65 -42.54
N ILE A 754 7.34 59.76 -42.24
CA ILE A 754 5.99 59.84 -42.83
C ILE A 754 5.14 60.91 -42.12
N GLY A 755 5.31 61.11 -40.82
CA GLY A 755 4.64 62.17 -40.06
C GLY A 755 4.84 63.58 -40.65
N PRO A 756 6.09 64.06 -40.81
CA PRO A 756 6.34 65.37 -41.43
C PRO A 756 5.88 65.46 -42.89
N ALA A 757 6.01 64.39 -43.68
CA ALA A 757 5.54 64.37 -45.06
C ALA A 757 4.00 64.52 -45.14
N GLY A 758 3.26 63.83 -44.27
CA GLY A 758 1.80 63.96 -44.16
C GLY A 758 1.37 65.36 -43.72
N TRP A 759 2.07 65.97 -42.76
CA TRP A 759 1.80 67.35 -42.34
C TRP A 759 2.06 68.37 -43.47
N LEU A 760 3.13 68.18 -44.25
CA LEU A 760 3.46 69.01 -45.41
C LEU A 760 2.39 68.86 -46.50
N TRP A 761 1.88 67.65 -46.74
CA TRP A 761 0.79 67.39 -47.70
C TRP A 761 -0.54 68.05 -47.26
N LEU A 762 -0.87 68.00 -45.96
CA LEU A 762 -2.00 68.72 -45.37
C LEU A 762 -1.84 70.24 -45.53
N SER A 763 -0.65 70.80 -45.27
CA SER A 763 -0.38 72.24 -45.45
C SER A 763 -0.49 72.73 -46.90
N LEU A 764 -0.44 71.82 -47.87
CA LEU A 764 -0.63 72.08 -49.31
C LEU A 764 -2.07 71.89 -49.78
N ALA A 765 -2.98 71.38 -48.93
CA ALA A 765 -4.39 71.16 -49.24
C ALA A 765 -5.30 72.32 -48.77
N ASP A 766 -4.81 73.18 -47.87
CA ASP A 766 -5.57 74.26 -47.21
C ASP A 766 -5.32 75.67 -47.83
N VAL A 767 -4.87 75.73 -49.10
CA VAL A 767 -4.53 76.98 -49.85
C VAL A 767 -4.92 76.94 -51.33
#